data_AF-A0A7Y9L7Y6-F1
#
_entry.id   AF-A0A7Y9L7Y6-F1
#
_cell.length_a   1.000
_cell.length_b   1.000
_cell.length_c   1.000
_cell.angle_alpha   90.00
_cell.angle_beta   90.00
_cell.angle_gamma   90.00
#
_symmetry.space_group_name_H-M   'P 1'
#
loop_
_entity.id
_entity.type
_entity.pdbx_description
1 polymer ?
#
loop_
_entity_poly.entity_id
_entity_poly.type
_entity_poly.pdbx_seq_one_letter_code
_entity_poly.pdbx_strand_id
1 'polypeptide(L)'
;MRKRFYALLAGALLPFSVLGQQIDRREKYDTAKDTVLYTIGYAHLDSEWNWDYPTVINEDIKKTMLDNFKLFEKYPDYVFNFTGSRRYHMMKEYYPELYKRVAAYIKQGRWFVSGSSVDEAEVNVSSSESLLRQVLYGNLYFKREFNKVSTDYMLPDCFGFVATVPSVWNHAGLLGFSTQKLTWGSANGIPFNVGVWYGPDGKGLLAALNATSYNGDVVKRLDKDKEWTARMRADINKYGIGFDYRYYGTGDQGGAPRENDVRNAVGSVKQKDGNFKVILTSSDQMFKDITPALRDKLPTYTGDLLLTGHSAGSMTSQSYIKRANRKNELLAKSAEQLASIADWLGGAAYPTDKINNSWDLVLGSQFHDIMAGTAFPKAYEYAWNDEFIAMNGFSEVIKNSVSAISHQLNTRVEGKAVVVYNPVAIDRQDVVTAELTYTRLPKNISVFDRDGNALPSQIISSSGKKLTLIFLASLPSAGMSVFDVRETNEKSVASTLTAKDNVLENKYFKVSIDRNGDISSIYDKTALKEVLSQPASLQFLKENPVEWPAWNMDWKDRKNPPIDFMNQDVTVKIVEHGPVRVAIQVTKKGKNSMISQVISLAAGDAGKRIEVNNKIDWQSKEVSLKAAFPTTVINENATYGMNTAAIQRSTNNEVKFEVPNRQWFDLTDRSNSYGVSILEDCKYGSDKPDNSTLRLTLMYTPKANSYVYQGTQDWGIHDFKYAIYPHVSDWERAGSPWQGSFLNAPLIGFETSKHDGALGKDVSLIRLNTDKVDIMAFKKAEESDYYIVRLNELYGRDANGVSVSFPAKITEAYEVNGQEQKIGDANFNNGTLNLDMTKFAIRSFAVKFERTSSPGSKPEQKSIEIPFDQDVISADANRSDGDMSGGLTYPAELIPSEIVSEDISFKMGNTSDGAKNSIGADGQKINLPAGKFNKLYILAAATKDTTGTVTVGNQRFKIGFQGWTGFIGQHYGRELTDHDRKVTAITSAYVKRDNIAWYASHCHSPNGNLAYQYSYLYKYEIDIPRGAKSVTLPKNVNIKIFAITAADKVNDDVTALQPLYDDFKDDKPVQLRGN
;
A
#
# COMPACT_ATOMS: atom_id res chain seq x y z
N MET A 1 12.14 53.01 17.15
CA MET A 1 12.34 54.45 16.90
C MET A 1 13.56 54.59 15.97
N ARG A 2 13.35 55.17 14.77
CA ARG A 2 14.29 55.83 13.80
C ARG A 2 15.70 55.23 13.57
N LYS A 3 16.03 54.65 12.40
CA LYS A 3 16.43 55.23 11.08
C LYS A 3 17.77 56.03 11.04
N ARG A 4 18.69 55.53 10.18
CA ARG A 4 19.76 56.17 9.35
C ARG A 4 21.16 56.37 9.95
N PHE A 5 22.19 55.78 9.32
CA PHE A 5 23.10 56.47 8.39
C PHE A 5 23.98 55.48 7.58
N TYR A 6 24.15 55.79 6.28
CA TYR A 6 25.01 55.12 5.29
C TYR A 6 26.40 55.80 5.26
N ALA A 7 27.49 55.05 5.02
CA ALA A 7 28.33 55.15 3.80
C ALA A 7 29.79 54.64 3.99
N LEU A 8 30.27 53.95 2.94
CA LEU A 8 31.65 53.83 2.43
C LEU A 8 32.66 52.92 3.15
N LEU A 9 32.81 51.70 2.60
CA LEU A 9 34.13 51.23 2.13
C LEU A 9 33.93 50.14 1.06
N ALA A 10 34.30 50.49 -0.17
CA ALA A 10 34.37 49.61 -1.33
C ALA A 10 35.79 49.03 -1.44
N GLY A 11 35.91 47.74 -1.76
CA GLY A 11 37.19 47.11 -2.03
C GLY A 11 37.13 45.60 -2.25
N ALA A 12 36.78 45.20 -3.48
CA ALA A 12 37.15 43.94 -4.14
C ALA A 12 36.72 42.59 -3.52
N LEU A 13 35.48 42.17 -3.83
CA LEU A 13 35.12 40.75 -4.02
C LEU A 13 34.28 40.67 -5.30
N LEU A 14 34.81 39.98 -6.31
CA LEU A 14 34.10 39.66 -7.56
C LEU A 14 32.83 38.84 -7.24
N PRO A 15 31.63 39.25 -7.67
CA PRO A 15 30.46 38.42 -7.49
C PRO A 15 30.28 37.52 -8.72
N PHE A 16 30.32 36.21 -8.51
CA PHE A 16 29.55 35.28 -9.35
C PHE A 16 28.06 35.51 -9.07
N SER A 17 27.53 36.63 -9.55
CA SER A 17 26.09 36.92 -9.56
C SER A 17 25.60 36.85 -10.99
N VAL A 18 25.48 35.63 -11.53
CA VAL A 18 24.55 35.42 -12.64
C VAL A 18 23.18 35.19 -12.01
N LEU A 19 22.38 36.25 -11.98
CA LEU A 19 20.94 36.14 -11.88
C LEU A 19 20.47 35.19 -12.99
N GLY A 20 20.14 33.95 -12.60
CA GLY A 20 19.59 32.95 -13.50
C GLY A 20 18.18 33.35 -13.93
N GLN A 21 18.09 34.18 -14.96
CA GLN A 21 16.88 34.31 -15.76
C GLN A 21 16.67 32.97 -16.48
N GLN A 22 15.45 32.41 -16.38
CA GLN A 22 15.07 31.19 -17.08
C GLN A 22 15.04 31.51 -18.58
N ILE A 23 16.14 31.27 -19.29
CA ILE A 23 16.19 31.40 -20.75
C ILE A 23 15.37 30.22 -21.30
N ASP A 24 14.25 30.50 -21.95
CA ASP A 24 13.57 29.48 -22.76
C ASP A 24 14.49 29.15 -23.94
N ARG A 25 15.28 28.09 -23.78
CA ARG A 25 16.27 27.63 -24.77
C ARG A 25 15.64 26.79 -25.88
N ARG A 26 14.32 26.56 -25.82
CA ARG A 26 13.62 25.76 -26.81
C ARG A 26 13.55 26.49 -28.14
N GLU A 27 13.85 25.74 -29.20
CA GLU A 27 13.63 26.20 -30.56
C GLU A 27 12.13 26.45 -30.75
N LYS A 28 11.74 27.52 -31.45
CA LYS A 28 10.31 27.77 -31.75
C LYS A 28 9.88 26.87 -32.91
N TYR A 29 8.78 26.13 -32.71
CA TYR A 29 8.15 25.30 -33.72
C TYR A 29 6.63 25.36 -33.57
N ASP A 30 5.93 24.96 -34.62
CA ASP A 30 4.49 24.82 -34.67
C ASP A 30 4.17 23.34 -34.88
N THR A 31 3.75 22.62 -33.83
CA THR A 31 3.39 21.19 -33.89
C THR A 31 2.28 20.87 -34.88
N ALA A 32 1.52 21.87 -35.35
CA ALA A 32 0.52 21.67 -36.39
C ALA A 32 1.10 21.74 -37.82
N LYS A 33 2.35 22.21 -38.00
CA LYS A 33 2.98 22.39 -39.32
C LYS A 33 4.33 21.70 -39.47
N ASP A 34 5.12 21.68 -38.40
CA ASP A 34 6.46 21.11 -38.38
C ASP A 34 6.43 19.61 -38.11
N THR A 35 7.40 18.89 -38.67
CA THR A 35 7.69 17.52 -38.27
C THR A 35 8.68 17.53 -37.09
N VAL A 36 8.31 16.97 -35.93
CA VAL A 36 9.03 17.13 -34.66
C VAL A 36 9.25 15.78 -33.95
N LEU A 37 10.50 15.46 -33.61
CA LEU A 37 10.84 14.33 -32.76
C LEU A 37 11.20 14.81 -31.34
N TYR A 38 10.33 14.48 -30.38
CA TYR A 38 10.58 14.69 -28.96
C TYR A 38 11.53 13.61 -28.44
N THR A 39 12.70 14.03 -27.97
CA THR A 39 13.79 13.11 -27.63
C THR A 39 14.16 13.26 -26.16
N ILE A 40 14.02 12.17 -25.41
CA ILE A 40 14.08 12.14 -23.95
C ILE A 40 15.33 11.38 -23.53
N GLY A 41 16.34 12.13 -23.09
CA GLY A 41 17.56 11.58 -22.51
C GLY A 41 17.28 11.14 -21.09
N TYR A 42 17.48 9.85 -20.80
CA TYR A 42 17.09 9.22 -19.55
C TYR A 42 18.13 8.18 -19.13
N ALA A 43 18.15 7.81 -17.85
CA ALA A 43 18.88 6.66 -17.36
C ALA A 43 17.98 5.89 -16.40
N HIS A 44 17.52 4.72 -16.83
CA HIS A 44 16.64 3.88 -16.01
C HIS A 44 17.41 3.36 -14.81
N LEU A 45 16.82 3.46 -13.61
CA LEU A 45 17.41 2.97 -12.38
C LEU A 45 16.38 2.18 -11.60
N ASP A 46 16.55 0.87 -11.52
CA ASP A 46 15.73 0.04 -10.65
C ASP A 46 16.13 0.29 -9.21
N SER A 47 15.16 0.72 -8.39
CA SER A 47 15.41 1.04 -6.99
C SER A 47 15.88 -0.21 -6.22
N GLU A 48 15.43 -1.39 -6.66
CA GLU A 48 15.88 -2.71 -6.24
C GLU A 48 15.56 -3.73 -7.35
N TRP A 49 16.47 -4.64 -7.66
CA TRP A 49 16.21 -5.76 -8.59
C TRP A 49 17.15 -6.95 -8.32
N ASN A 50 18.24 -7.09 -9.09
CA ASN A 50 19.34 -8.03 -8.80
C ASN A 50 20.42 -7.40 -7.90
N TRP A 51 20.05 -6.30 -7.26
CA TRP A 51 20.79 -5.48 -6.29
C TRP A 51 19.80 -4.94 -5.27
N ASP A 52 20.31 -4.52 -4.12
CA ASP A 52 19.55 -3.98 -3.01
C ASP A 52 19.70 -2.45 -2.87
N TYR A 53 18.88 -1.86 -2.00
CA TYR A 53 18.98 -0.44 -1.67
C TYR A 53 20.38 0.04 -1.28
N PRO A 54 21.14 -0.66 -0.40
CA PRO A 54 22.52 -0.26 -0.10
C PRO A 54 23.40 -0.11 -1.35
N THR A 55 23.30 -1.03 -2.31
CA THR A 55 24.05 -0.95 -3.57
C THR A 55 23.61 0.27 -4.39
N VAL A 56 22.29 0.44 -4.57
CA VAL A 56 21.72 1.57 -5.35
C VAL A 56 22.10 2.92 -4.77
N ILE A 57 22.03 3.05 -3.44
CA ILE A 57 22.40 4.27 -2.74
C ILE A 57 23.90 4.53 -2.91
N ASN A 58 24.74 3.55 -2.55
CA ASN A 58 26.19 3.75 -2.47
C ASN A 58 26.88 3.91 -3.83
N GLU A 59 26.33 3.29 -4.88
CA GLU A 59 26.95 3.20 -6.19
C GLU A 59 26.12 3.91 -7.27
N ASP A 60 24.90 3.45 -7.53
CA ASP A 60 24.16 3.81 -8.75
C ASP A 60 23.59 5.23 -8.72
N ILE A 61 23.01 5.65 -7.60
CA ILE A 61 22.53 7.03 -7.40
C ILE A 61 23.70 8.01 -7.49
N LYS A 62 24.81 7.70 -6.82
CA LYS A 62 26.02 8.54 -6.84
C LYS A 62 26.58 8.66 -8.25
N LYS A 63 26.69 7.54 -8.97
CA LYS A 63 27.13 7.47 -10.37
C LYS A 63 26.22 8.29 -11.29
N THR A 64 24.90 8.16 -11.14
CA THR A 64 23.89 8.91 -11.90
C THR A 64 24.10 10.41 -11.81
N MET A 65 24.36 10.93 -10.60
CA MET A 65 24.68 12.34 -10.41
C MET A 65 26.02 12.72 -11.06
N LEU A 66 27.10 12.01 -10.74
CA LEU A 66 28.46 12.37 -11.15
C LEU A 66 28.67 12.31 -12.67
N ASP A 67 28.12 11.30 -13.33
CA ASP A 67 28.30 11.14 -14.78
C ASP A 67 27.50 12.17 -15.57
N ASN A 68 26.28 12.50 -15.13
CA ASN A 68 25.51 13.59 -15.75
C ASN A 68 26.19 14.96 -15.55
N PHE A 69 26.82 15.22 -14.41
CA PHE A 69 27.54 16.47 -14.20
C PHE A 69 28.66 16.68 -15.23
N LYS A 70 29.43 15.63 -15.54
CA LYS A 70 30.48 15.67 -16.58
C LYS A 70 29.90 15.99 -17.96
N LEU A 71 28.76 15.40 -18.30
CA LEU A 71 28.08 15.64 -19.57
C LEU A 71 27.50 17.05 -19.65
N PHE A 72 26.95 17.58 -18.55
CA PHE A 72 26.48 18.95 -18.51
C PHE A 72 27.61 19.97 -18.71
N GLU A 73 28.77 19.72 -18.10
CA GLU A 73 29.96 20.58 -18.26
C GLU A 73 30.46 20.57 -19.71
N LYS A 74 30.39 19.41 -20.40
CA LYS A 74 30.89 19.23 -21.77
C LYS A 74 29.91 19.68 -22.87
N TYR A 75 28.61 19.45 -22.71
CA TYR A 75 27.59 19.66 -23.75
C TYR A 75 26.51 20.66 -23.32
N PRO A 76 26.62 21.96 -23.63
CA PRO A 76 25.73 23.01 -23.09
C PRO A 76 24.23 22.88 -23.42
N ASP A 77 23.89 22.18 -24.50
CA ASP A 77 22.52 21.93 -24.96
C ASP A 77 21.98 20.55 -24.50
N TYR A 78 22.77 19.76 -23.75
CA TYR A 78 22.32 18.50 -23.16
C TYR A 78 21.33 18.75 -22.01
N VAL A 79 20.25 17.95 -22.02
CA VAL A 79 19.24 17.86 -20.96
C VAL A 79 19.02 16.40 -20.57
N PHE A 80 18.68 16.16 -19.31
CA PHE A 80 18.48 14.83 -18.72
C PHE A 80 17.14 14.76 -18.01
N ASN A 81 16.48 13.61 -18.06
CA ASN A 81 15.25 13.29 -17.35
C ASN A 81 15.54 12.23 -16.30
N PHE A 82 14.91 12.32 -15.13
CA PHE A 82 15.06 11.31 -14.09
C PHE A 82 13.81 11.21 -13.21
N THR A 83 13.33 9.99 -13.02
CA THR A 83 12.03 9.64 -12.42
C THR A 83 12.16 9.23 -10.94
N GLY A 84 11.04 9.27 -10.23
CA GLY A 84 10.89 8.74 -8.87
C GLY A 84 11.43 9.67 -7.78
N SER A 85 10.55 10.37 -7.07
CA SER A 85 10.96 11.29 -5.99
C SER A 85 11.71 10.60 -4.85
N ARG A 86 11.48 9.30 -4.62
CA ARG A 86 12.19 8.48 -3.62
C ARG A 86 13.71 8.46 -3.88
N ARG A 87 14.13 8.38 -5.15
CA ARG A 87 15.55 8.43 -5.52
C ARG A 87 16.17 9.80 -5.21
N TYR A 88 15.41 10.89 -5.39
CA TYR A 88 15.87 12.23 -4.99
C TYR A 88 15.92 12.39 -3.47
N HIS A 89 14.99 11.77 -2.73
CA HIS A 89 15.06 11.71 -1.28
C HIS A 89 16.36 11.05 -0.83
N MET A 90 16.72 9.90 -1.41
CA MET A 90 18.00 9.23 -1.16
C MET A 90 19.21 10.09 -1.55
N MET A 91 19.17 10.81 -2.68
CA MET A 91 20.24 11.76 -3.04
C MET A 91 20.41 12.84 -1.97
N LYS A 92 19.31 13.39 -1.45
CA LYS A 92 19.32 14.44 -0.42
C LYS A 92 19.86 13.92 0.91
N GLU A 93 19.41 12.74 1.33
CA GLU A 93 19.79 12.11 2.59
C GLU A 93 21.27 11.68 2.59
N TYR A 94 21.71 10.95 1.58
CA TYR A 94 23.03 10.31 1.56
C TYR A 94 24.13 11.15 0.89
N TYR A 95 23.75 12.12 0.04
CA TYR A 95 24.71 12.96 -0.71
C TYR A 95 24.29 14.43 -0.78
N PRO A 96 24.07 15.12 0.36
CA PRO A 96 23.52 16.47 0.39
C PRO A 96 24.30 17.50 -0.46
N GLU A 97 25.64 17.38 -0.54
CA GLU A 97 26.45 18.27 -1.38
C GLU A 97 26.29 18.00 -2.90
N LEU A 98 26.12 16.74 -3.31
CA LEU A 98 25.82 16.42 -4.71
C LEU A 98 24.39 16.81 -5.05
N TYR A 99 23.45 16.63 -4.12
CA TYR A 99 22.06 17.03 -4.27
C TYR A 99 21.92 18.54 -4.55
N LYS A 100 22.71 19.40 -3.88
CA LYS A 100 22.75 20.84 -4.19
C LYS A 100 23.12 21.12 -5.65
N ARG A 101 24.02 20.32 -6.25
CA ARG A 101 24.37 20.42 -7.68
C ARG A 101 23.22 19.95 -8.57
N VAL A 102 22.52 18.87 -8.21
CA VAL A 102 21.30 18.43 -8.89
C VAL A 102 20.26 19.56 -8.91
N ALA A 103 19.96 20.15 -7.75
CA ALA A 103 19.03 21.29 -7.64
C ALA A 103 19.45 22.48 -8.53
N ALA A 104 20.75 22.76 -8.62
CA ALA A 104 21.27 23.80 -9.51
C ALA A 104 21.02 23.49 -10.99
N TYR A 105 21.19 22.23 -11.44
CA TYR A 105 20.89 21.83 -12.82
C TYR A 105 19.39 21.80 -13.13
N ILE A 106 18.55 21.45 -12.14
CA ILE A 106 17.08 21.56 -12.26
C ILE A 106 16.67 23.02 -12.46
N LYS A 107 17.21 23.94 -11.64
CA LYS A 107 16.95 25.38 -11.77
C LYS A 107 17.39 25.93 -13.14
N GLN A 108 18.48 25.40 -13.71
CA GLN A 108 18.97 25.76 -15.04
C GLN A 108 18.15 25.16 -16.20
N GLY A 109 17.21 24.25 -15.93
CA GLY A 109 16.45 23.54 -16.96
C GLY A 109 17.28 22.52 -17.73
N ARG A 110 18.28 21.91 -17.08
CA ARG A 110 19.16 20.89 -17.67
C ARG A 110 18.91 19.49 -17.11
N TRP A 111 18.35 19.43 -15.91
CA TRP A 111 17.85 18.21 -15.29
C TRP A 111 16.34 18.36 -15.07
N PHE A 112 15.55 17.43 -15.56
CA PHE A 112 14.10 17.41 -15.42
C PHE A 112 13.69 16.32 -14.43
N VAL A 113 12.89 16.72 -13.44
CA VAL A 113 12.10 15.79 -12.64
C VAL A 113 10.97 15.25 -13.53
N SER A 114 10.83 13.93 -13.60
CA SER A 114 9.97 13.28 -14.60
C SER A 114 9.04 12.23 -13.97
N GLY A 115 7.92 11.97 -14.65
CA GLY A 115 7.00 10.86 -14.36
C GLY A 115 6.05 11.03 -13.17
N SER A 116 6.16 12.13 -12.43
CA SER A 116 5.26 12.52 -11.33
C SER A 116 5.22 11.60 -10.10
N SER A 117 5.84 10.42 -10.14
CA SER A 117 5.65 9.36 -9.15
C SER A 117 6.66 9.38 -7.99
N VAL A 118 6.31 8.72 -6.88
CA VAL A 118 7.26 8.44 -5.79
C VAL A 118 8.32 7.45 -6.28
N ASP A 119 7.88 6.38 -6.94
CA ASP A 119 8.73 5.46 -7.68
C ASP A 119 8.05 4.98 -8.98
N GLU A 120 8.75 4.25 -9.84
CA GLU A 120 8.20 3.63 -11.05
C GLU A 120 7.35 2.40 -10.68
N ALA A 121 6.13 2.68 -10.21
CA ALA A 121 5.25 1.72 -9.60
C ALA A 121 4.66 0.65 -10.56
N GLU A 122 4.42 -0.53 -10.00
CA GLU A 122 3.60 -1.59 -10.58
C GLU A 122 2.12 -1.17 -10.58
N VAL A 123 1.40 -1.36 -11.70
CA VAL A 123 0.02 -0.86 -11.87
C VAL A 123 -1.06 -1.93 -12.00
N ASN A 124 -0.72 -3.22 -12.08
CA ASN A 124 -1.69 -4.30 -12.21
C ASN A 124 -2.27 -4.70 -10.83
N VAL A 125 -1.41 -4.77 -9.81
CA VAL A 125 -1.67 -5.15 -8.41
C VAL A 125 -2.09 -3.93 -7.57
N SER A 126 -1.29 -2.85 -7.62
CA SER A 126 -1.48 -1.67 -6.78
C SER A 126 -2.87 -1.05 -6.92
N SER A 127 -3.47 -0.64 -5.81
CA SER A 127 -4.80 -0.03 -5.83
C SER A 127 -4.82 1.30 -6.58
N SER A 128 -5.99 1.69 -7.07
CA SER A 128 -6.16 3.00 -7.71
C SER A 128 -5.84 4.16 -6.75
N GLU A 129 -6.08 4.03 -5.45
CA GLU A 129 -5.71 5.07 -4.48
C GLU A 129 -4.17 5.17 -4.35
N SER A 130 -3.46 4.05 -4.26
CA SER A 130 -1.98 4.04 -4.27
C SER A 130 -1.40 4.73 -5.50
N LEU A 131 -1.97 4.50 -6.70
CA LEU A 131 -1.53 5.19 -7.92
C LEU A 131 -1.80 6.71 -7.88
N LEU A 132 -2.86 7.16 -7.22
CA LEU A 132 -3.09 8.59 -6.96
C LEU A 132 -2.06 9.14 -5.96
N ARG A 133 -1.69 8.36 -4.94
CA ARG A 133 -0.66 8.74 -3.95
C ARG A 133 0.73 8.80 -4.55
N GLN A 134 1.09 7.87 -5.44
CA GLN A 134 2.33 7.94 -6.22
C GLN A 134 2.48 9.34 -6.86
N VAL A 135 1.42 9.82 -7.52
CA VAL A 135 1.44 11.12 -8.20
C VAL A 135 1.40 12.29 -7.20
N LEU A 136 0.51 12.25 -6.21
CA LEU A 136 0.37 13.32 -5.22
C LEU A 136 1.69 13.54 -4.46
N TYR A 137 2.27 12.48 -3.89
CA TYR A 137 3.48 12.59 -3.09
C TYR A 137 4.72 12.89 -3.94
N GLY A 138 4.84 12.26 -5.11
CA GLY A 138 5.94 12.51 -6.03
C GLY A 138 6.01 13.97 -6.46
N ASN A 139 4.90 14.52 -6.96
CA ASN A 139 4.85 15.92 -7.38
C ASN A 139 4.90 16.90 -6.20
N LEU A 140 4.33 16.58 -5.03
CA LEU A 140 4.49 17.43 -3.84
C LEU A 140 5.95 17.52 -3.41
N TYR A 141 6.69 16.41 -3.43
CA TYR A 141 8.12 16.42 -3.16
C TYR A 141 8.86 17.34 -4.15
N PHE A 142 8.65 17.15 -5.46
CA PHE A 142 9.29 18.00 -6.47
C PHE A 142 8.93 19.48 -6.35
N LYS A 143 7.67 19.78 -6.01
CA LYS A 143 7.19 21.14 -5.81
C LYS A 143 7.87 21.78 -4.59
N ARG A 144 7.96 21.06 -3.47
CA ARG A 144 8.58 21.55 -2.22
C ARG A 144 10.09 21.77 -2.38
N GLU A 145 10.79 20.84 -3.02
CA GLU A 145 12.26 20.92 -3.14
C GLU A 145 12.73 21.84 -4.27
N PHE A 146 12.02 21.84 -5.41
CA PHE A 146 12.51 22.48 -6.64
C PHE A 146 11.55 23.51 -7.25
N ASN A 147 10.33 23.64 -6.73
CA ASN A 147 9.25 24.42 -7.35
C ASN A 147 9.01 23.99 -8.81
N LYS A 148 9.07 22.67 -9.06
CA LYS A 148 8.83 22.02 -10.35
C LYS A 148 7.91 20.82 -10.14
N VAL A 149 7.16 20.45 -11.17
CA VAL A 149 6.31 19.25 -11.20
C VAL A 149 6.37 18.64 -12.60
N SER A 150 6.14 17.33 -12.68
CA SER A 150 5.87 16.67 -13.97
C SER A 150 4.35 16.58 -14.19
N THR A 151 3.94 16.55 -15.46
CA THR A 151 2.52 16.37 -15.83
C THR A 151 2.27 15.10 -16.62
N ASP A 152 3.20 14.15 -16.59
CA ASP A 152 3.09 12.84 -17.20
C ASP A 152 3.31 11.72 -16.18
N TYR A 153 2.90 10.50 -16.53
CA TYR A 153 3.39 9.29 -15.89
C TYR A 153 4.37 8.59 -16.83
N MET A 154 5.66 8.64 -16.52
CA MET A 154 6.72 8.00 -17.29
C MET A 154 7.02 6.66 -16.65
N LEU A 155 6.60 5.57 -17.29
CA LEU A 155 6.74 4.20 -16.76
C LEU A 155 7.26 3.26 -17.85
N PRO A 156 8.57 3.34 -18.12
CA PRO A 156 9.19 2.58 -19.21
C PRO A 156 9.07 1.07 -19.04
N ASP A 157 9.18 0.53 -17.83
CA ASP A 157 9.46 -0.91 -17.64
C ASP A 157 8.42 -1.74 -16.87
N CYS A 158 7.26 -1.15 -16.50
CA CYS A 158 6.20 -1.92 -15.85
C CYS A 158 5.59 -3.02 -16.74
N PHE A 159 5.27 -4.15 -16.11
CA PHE A 159 4.89 -5.45 -16.69
C PHE A 159 3.44 -5.54 -17.18
N GLY A 160 3.03 -4.56 -17.98
CA GLY A 160 1.67 -4.43 -18.52
C GLY A 160 0.85 -3.39 -17.75
N PHE A 161 -0.27 -2.99 -18.36
CA PHE A 161 -1.11 -1.90 -17.84
C PHE A 161 -2.60 -2.24 -17.95
N VAL A 162 -3.32 -2.17 -16.82
CA VAL A 162 -4.77 -2.43 -16.78
C VAL A 162 -5.59 -1.27 -17.33
N ALA A 163 -6.76 -1.58 -17.89
CA ALA A 163 -7.62 -0.62 -18.57
C ALA A 163 -8.05 0.60 -17.71
N THR A 164 -8.03 0.52 -16.38
CA THR A 164 -8.46 1.61 -15.48
C THR A 164 -7.42 2.70 -15.26
N VAL A 165 -6.16 2.43 -15.58
CA VAL A 165 -5.03 3.35 -15.35
C VAL A 165 -5.25 4.75 -15.96
N PRO A 166 -5.78 4.92 -17.20
CA PRO A 166 -6.04 6.24 -17.76
C PRO A 166 -7.06 7.05 -16.97
N SER A 167 -8.12 6.42 -16.44
CA SER A 167 -9.13 7.08 -15.62
C SER A 167 -8.50 7.63 -14.33
N VAL A 168 -7.67 6.81 -13.68
CA VAL A 168 -6.99 7.17 -12.42
C VAL A 168 -6.00 8.32 -12.62
N TRP A 169 -5.12 8.23 -13.60
CA TRP A 169 -4.13 9.27 -13.88
C TRP A 169 -4.74 10.54 -14.49
N ASN A 170 -5.83 10.42 -15.25
CA ASN A 170 -6.61 11.59 -15.67
C ASN A 170 -7.21 12.29 -14.45
N HIS A 171 -7.75 11.52 -13.50
CA HIS A 171 -8.21 12.09 -12.23
C HIS A 171 -7.07 12.73 -11.44
N ALA A 172 -5.85 12.20 -11.50
CA ALA A 172 -4.67 12.85 -10.93
C ALA A 172 -4.27 14.16 -11.63
N GLY A 173 -4.91 14.54 -12.75
CA GLY A 173 -4.58 15.74 -13.50
C GLY A 173 -3.35 15.61 -14.38
N LEU A 174 -2.91 14.38 -14.67
CA LEU A 174 -1.83 14.15 -15.64
C LEU A 174 -2.34 14.36 -17.06
N LEU A 175 -1.44 14.80 -17.95
CA LEU A 175 -1.71 15.04 -19.37
C LEU A 175 -1.35 13.85 -20.24
N GLY A 176 -0.31 13.10 -19.86
CA GLY A 176 0.20 12.02 -20.69
C GLY A 176 0.86 10.85 -19.96
N PHE A 177 1.10 9.80 -20.72
CA PHE A 177 1.73 8.56 -20.30
C PHE A 177 2.74 8.10 -21.36
N SER A 178 3.88 7.55 -20.95
CA SER A 178 4.85 7.00 -21.89
C SER A 178 5.47 5.70 -21.40
N THR A 179 5.62 4.72 -22.30
CA THR A 179 6.23 3.43 -22.00
C THR A 179 7.04 2.87 -23.17
N GLN A 180 8.06 2.07 -22.87
CA GLN A 180 8.74 1.23 -23.85
C GLN A 180 8.27 -0.23 -23.82
N LYS A 181 7.62 -0.70 -22.74
CA LYS A 181 7.52 -2.15 -22.47
C LYS A 181 6.76 -2.92 -23.56
N LEU A 182 5.86 -2.23 -24.25
CA LEU A 182 5.11 -2.81 -25.38
C LEU A 182 5.98 -3.09 -26.62
N THR A 183 7.17 -2.50 -26.73
CA THR A 183 8.08 -2.67 -27.87
C THR A 183 8.97 -3.91 -27.77
N TRP A 184 8.93 -4.66 -26.66
CA TRP A 184 9.77 -5.84 -26.41
C TRP A 184 9.31 -7.10 -27.15
N GLY A 185 8.30 -7.01 -28.02
CA GLY A 185 7.66 -8.17 -28.64
C GLY A 185 6.88 -9.04 -27.66
N SER A 186 6.78 -8.62 -26.39
CA SER A 186 6.04 -9.29 -25.32
C SER A 186 4.61 -8.79 -25.20
N ALA A 187 4.16 -7.86 -26.05
CA ALA A 187 2.78 -7.37 -26.07
C ALA A 187 2.03 -7.87 -27.30
N ASN A 188 0.70 -7.92 -27.23
CA ASN A 188 -0.13 -8.18 -28.40
C ASN A 188 -0.28 -6.93 -29.27
N GLY A 189 0.79 -6.62 -29.99
CA GLY A 189 0.90 -5.42 -30.82
C GLY A 189 0.95 -4.13 -30.00
N ILE A 190 1.03 -3.01 -30.71
CA ILE A 190 1.03 -1.67 -30.13
C ILE A 190 -0.05 -0.86 -30.86
N PRO A 191 -1.07 -0.32 -30.17
CA PRO A 191 -2.18 0.35 -30.85
C PRO A 191 -1.78 1.53 -31.75
N PHE A 192 -0.80 2.31 -31.31
CA PHE A 192 -0.26 3.48 -32.01
C PHE A 192 1.09 3.88 -31.43
N ASN A 193 1.84 4.74 -32.12
CA ASN A 193 3.05 5.35 -31.57
C ASN A 193 2.70 6.42 -30.52
N VAL A 194 1.94 7.43 -30.97
CA VAL A 194 1.37 8.49 -30.13
C VAL A 194 -0.14 8.59 -30.38
N GLY A 195 -0.93 8.67 -29.32
CA GLY A 195 -2.40 8.63 -29.41
C GLY A 195 -3.10 8.99 -28.10
N VAL A 196 -4.36 8.59 -27.95
CA VAL A 196 -5.16 8.75 -26.72
C VAL A 196 -5.56 7.38 -26.17
N TRP A 197 -5.25 7.12 -24.91
CA TRP A 197 -5.68 5.91 -24.20
C TRP A 197 -6.82 6.24 -23.23
N TYR A 198 -7.99 5.64 -23.45
CA TYR A 198 -9.20 5.84 -22.65
C TYR A 198 -9.42 4.69 -21.66
N GLY A 199 -9.86 5.06 -20.45
CA GLY A 199 -10.32 4.12 -19.44
C GLY A 199 -11.84 3.90 -19.48
N PRO A 200 -12.38 3.01 -18.63
CA PRO A 200 -13.79 2.63 -18.65
C PRO A 200 -14.79 3.77 -18.37
N ASP A 201 -14.36 4.79 -17.63
CA ASP A 201 -15.15 6.01 -17.35
C ASP A 201 -15.30 6.92 -18.58
N GLY A 202 -14.59 6.63 -19.68
CA GLY A 202 -14.56 7.45 -20.89
C GLY A 202 -13.60 8.65 -20.81
N LYS A 203 -12.82 8.77 -19.74
CA LYS A 203 -11.71 9.74 -19.63
C LYS A 203 -10.39 9.07 -20.02
N GLY A 204 -9.39 9.87 -20.37
CA GLY A 204 -8.15 9.34 -20.91
C GLY A 204 -7.07 10.38 -21.13
N LEU A 205 -5.87 9.89 -21.39
CA LEU A 205 -4.63 10.66 -21.49
C LEU A 205 -4.04 10.57 -22.88
N LEU A 206 -3.17 11.51 -23.22
CA LEU A 206 -2.23 11.32 -24.32
C LEU A 206 -1.26 10.18 -23.96
N ALA A 207 -0.87 9.36 -24.94
CA ALA A 207 0.00 8.23 -24.68
C ALA A 207 1.06 8.07 -25.77
N ALA A 208 2.32 7.89 -25.37
CA ALA A 208 3.41 7.41 -26.20
C ALA A 208 3.64 5.92 -25.90
N LEU A 209 2.95 5.04 -26.65
CA LEU A 209 2.96 3.59 -26.44
C LEU A 209 4.11 2.88 -27.17
N ASN A 210 4.78 3.58 -28.09
CA ASN A 210 5.99 3.13 -28.75
C ASN A 210 7.12 4.16 -28.55
N ALA A 211 7.55 4.37 -27.31
CA ALA A 211 8.62 5.33 -27.00
C ALA A 211 10.03 4.87 -27.42
N THR A 212 10.16 3.70 -28.06
CA THR A 212 11.43 2.99 -28.32
C THR A 212 12.21 2.66 -27.04
N SER A 213 13.36 2.02 -27.16
CA SER A 213 14.09 1.55 -25.97
C SER A 213 14.69 2.70 -25.16
N TYR A 214 14.58 2.66 -23.83
CA TYR A 214 15.33 3.58 -22.96
C TYR A 214 16.85 3.38 -23.04
N ASN A 215 17.30 2.20 -23.48
CA ASN A 215 18.71 1.90 -23.76
C ASN A 215 19.11 2.28 -25.20
N GLY A 216 18.21 2.92 -25.96
CA GLY A 216 18.40 3.19 -27.38
C GLY A 216 19.64 4.04 -27.68
N ASP A 217 20.46 3.59 -28.63
CA ASP A 217 21.65 4.31 -29.08
C ASP A 217 21.29 5.51 -29.97
N VAL A 218 22.11 6.55 -29.93
CA VAL A 218 22.07 7.65 -30.91
C VAL A 218 23.39 7.68 -31.66
N VAL A 219 23.52 6.76 -32.63
CA VAL A 219 24.79 6.51 -33.36
C VAL A 219 25.13 7.62 -34.37
N LYS A 220 24.12 8.30 -34.90
CA LYS A 220 24.21 9.38 -35.90
C LYS A 220 23.21 10.49 -35.56
N ARG A 221 23.30 11.60 -36.27
CA ARG A 221 22.33 12.69 -36.19
C ARG A 221 20.91 12.18 -36.44
N LEU A 222 20.02 12.36 -35.46
CA LEU A 222 18.64 11.89 -35.47
C LEU A 222 17.86 12.52 -36.62
N ASP A 223 18.04 13.82 -36.85
CA ASP A 223 17.37 14.60 -37.90
C ASP A 223 17.71 14.14 -39.33
N LYS A 224 18.70 13.23 -39.48
CA LYS A 224 19.10 12.60 -40.75
C LYS A 224 18.81 11.11 -40.78
N ASP A 225 18.23 10.55 -39.72
CA ASP A 225 17.97 9.13 -39.66
C ASP A 225 16.85 8.74 -40.63
N LYS A 226 17.16 7.80 -41.53
CA LYS A 226 16.22 7.29 -42.52
C LYS A 226 15.07 6.54 -41.85
N GLU A 227 15.32 5.85 -40.73
CA GLU A 227 14.30 5.12 -40.00
C GLU A 227 13.28 6.06 -39.37
N TRP A 228 13.74 7.11 -38.69
CA TRP A 228 12.86 8.14 -38.15
C TRP A 228 12.12 8.91 -39.24
N THR A 229 12.82 9.26 -40.32
CA THR A 229 12.18 9.91 -41.47
C THR A 229 11.04 9.05 -42.02
N ALA A 230 11.25 7.74 -42.14
CA ALA A 230 10.23 6.81 -42.61
C ALA A 230 9.08 6.65 -41.60
N ARG A 231 9.39 6.49 -40.31
CA ARG A 231 8.42 6.35 -39.21
C ARG A 231 7.48 7.55 -39.12
N MET A 232 8.02 8.76 -39.06
CA MET A 232 7.17 9.97 -39.00
C MET A 232 6.41 10.21 -40.30
N ARG A 233 6.97 9.89 -41.49
CA ARG A 233 6.19 9.93 -42.74
C ARG A 233 5.02 8.94 -42.71
N ALA A 234 5.20 7.76 -42.12
CA ALA A 234 4.11 6.80 -41.96
C ALA A 234 3.01 7.35 -41.05
N ASP A 235 3.36 7.98 -39.93
CA ASP A 235 2.39 8.61 -39.02
C ASP A 235 1.68 9.83 -39.64
N ILE A 236 2.41 10.66 -40.41
CA ILE A 236 1.82 11.76 -41.20
C ILE A 236 0.84 11.19 -42.24
N ASN A 237 1.24 10.17 -42.99
CA ASN A 237 0.39 9.60 -44.05
C ASN A 237 -0.84 8.91 -43.47
N LYS A 238 -0.71 8.26 -42.31
CA LYS A 238 -1.78 7.47 -41.70
C LYS A 238 -2.75 8.32 -40.88
N TYR A 239 -2.24 9.32 -40.15
CA TYR A 239 -3.02 10.08 -39.17
C TYR A 239 -2.92 11.60 -39.33
N GLY A 240 -2.07 12.12 -40.22
CA GLY A 240 -1.82 13.55 -40.35
C GLY A 240 -1.04 14.15 -39.18
N ILE A 241 -0.29 13.33 -38.43
CA ILE A 241 0.44 13.71 -37.23
C ILE A 241 1.92 13.89 -37.57
N GLY A 242 2.43 15.11 -37.37
CA GLY A 242 3.83 15.45 -37.63
C GLY A 242 4.77 15.24 -36.45
N PHE A 243 4.40 14.51 -35.39
CA PHE A 243 5.25 14.39 -34.21
C PHE A 243 5.32 12.98 -33.64
N ASP A 244 6.43 12.67 -32.96
CA ASP A 244 6.68 11.37 -32.33
C ASP A 244 7.59 11.51 -31.09
N TYR A 245 7.75 10.43 -30.34
CA TYR A 245 8.40 10.37 -29.04
C TYR A 245 9.47 9.28 -28.98
N ARG A 246 10.68 9.62 -28.48
CA ARG A 246 11.84 8.73 -28.40
C ARG A 246 12.54 8.83 -27.06
N TYR A 247 12.76 7.69 -26.39
CA TYR A 247 13.78 7.55 -25.37
C TYR A 247 15.17 7.31 -25.97
N TYR A 248 16.20 7.77 -25.27
CA TYR A 248 17.58 7.32 -25.45
C TYR A 248 18.33 7.39 -24.12
N GLY A 249 19.33 6.52 -23.94
CA GLY A 249 19.97 6.45 -22.63
C GLY A 249 20.65 5.14 -22.31
N THR A 250 20.82 4.94 -21.01
CA THR A 250 21.27 3.71 -20.36
C THR A 250 20.20 3.25 -19.39
N GLY A 251 20.38 2.11 -18.74
CA GLY A 251 19.35 1.63 -17.85
C GLY A 251 19.76 0.56 -16.87
N ASP A 252 18.73 0.14 -16.15
CA ASP A 252 18.66 -0.77 -15.01
C ASP A 252 19.47 -0.26 -13.80
N GLN A 253 20.74 0.14 -13.99
CA GLN A 253 21.64 0.64 -12.93
C GLN A 253 21.91 2.16 -13.02
N GLY A 254 21.00 2.92 -13.62
CA GLY A 254 21.09 4.37 -13.73
C GLY A 254 22.31 4.84 -14.55
N GLY A 255 23.01 5.86 -14.04
CA GLY A 255 24.13 6.51 -14.71
C GLY A 255 23.69 7.68 -15.59
N ALA A 256 24.21 7.75 -16.81
CA ALA A 256 23.88 8.78 -17.77
C ALA A 256 23.93 8.21 -19.20
N PRO A 257 23.19 8.81 -20.15
CA PRO A 257 23.33 8.49 -21.57
C PRO A 257 24.80 8.49 -22.00
N ARG A 258 25.16 7.54 -22.87
CA ARG A 258 26.55 7.40 -23.38
C ARG A 258 26.98 8.70 -24.03
N GLU A 259 28.25 9.08 -23.85
CA GLU A 259 28.75 10.37 -24.33
C GLU A 259 28.55 10.58 -25.85
N ASN A 260 28.77 9.51 -26.63
CA ASN A 260 28.54 9.54 -28.08
C ASN A 260 27.06 9.80 -28.43
N ASP A 261 26.13 9.25 -27.66
CA ASP A 261 24.70 9.47 -27.87
C ASP A 261 24.34 10.92 -27.58
N VAL A 262 24.85 11.47 -26.47
CA VAL A 262 24.67 12.89 -26.11
C VAL A 262 25.23 13.80 -27.20
N ARG A 263 26.45 13.54 -27.67
CA ARG A 263 27.08 14.31 -28.75
C ARG A 263 26.21 14.34 -30.00
N ASN A 264 25.68 13.20 -30.41
CA ASN A 264 24.88 13.09 -31.62
C ASN A 264 23.46 13.65 -31.45
N ALA A 265 22.83 13.45 -30.30
CA ALA A 265 21.54 14.03 -29.96
C ALA A 265 21.62 15.57 -29.93
N VAL A 266 22.62 16.13 -29.26
CA VAL A 266 22.91 17.58 -29.28
C VAL A 266 23.28 18.04 -30.68
N GLY A 267 24.04 17.25 -31.44
CA GLY A 267 24.35 17.54 -32.85
C GLY A 267 23.15 17.53 -33.79
N SER A 268 21.98 17.06 -33.32
CA SER A 268 20.74 16.99 -34.11
C SER A 268 19.83 18.21 -33.91
N VAL A 269 20.05 19.01 -32.86
CA VAL A 269 19.21 20.20 -32.59
C VAL A 269 19.68 21.41 -33.39
N LYS A 270 18.75 22.33 -33.70
CA LYS A 270 19.02 23.61 -34.41
C LYS A 270 19.69 23.45 -35.78
N GLN A 271 19.45 22.32 -36.45
CA GLN A 271 20.05 21.99 -37.73
C GLN A 271 19.17 22.45 -38.90
N LYS A 272 19.70 23.32 -39.76
CA LYS A 272 18.97 23.84 -40.93
C LYS A 272 18.80 22.81 -42.05
N ASP A 273 19.68 21.82 -42.12
CA ASP A 273 19.67 20.80 -43.16
C ASP A 273 18.93 19.52 -42.73
N GLY A 274 18.35 19.46 -41.53
CA GLY A 274 17.63 18.29 -41.03
C GLY A 274 16.36 17.96 -41.81
N ASN A 275 15.99 16.68 -41.84
CA ASN A 275 14.75 16.21 -42.47
C ASN A 275 13.51 16.56 -41.63
N PHE A 276 13.70 16.82 -40.34
CA PHE A 276 12.69 17.15 -39.34
C PHE A 276 13.38 17.83 -38.14
N LYS A 277 12.60 18.44 -37.24
CA LYS A 277 13.11 19.09 -36.03
C LYS A 277 13.31 18.06 -34.92
N VAL A 278 14.46 18.10 -34.26
CA VAL A 278 14.76 17.27 -33.07
C VAL A 278 14.82 18.17 -31.85
N ILE A 279 14.18 17.74 -30.76
CA ILE A 279 14.13 18.51 -29.53
C ILE A 279 14.50 17.62 -28.35
N LEU A 280 15.55 18.02 -27.63
CA LEU A 280 15.90 17.41 -26.35
C LEU A 280 15.12 18.12 -25.25
N THR A 281 14.29 17.39 -24.50
CA THR A 281 13.29 18.02 -23.63
C THR A 281 12.87 17.16 -22.44
N SER A 282 12.02 17.72 -21.57
CA SER A 282 11.33 16.98 -20.51
C SER A 282 10.38 15.92 -21.08
N SER A 283 10.20 14.82 -20.36
CA SER A 283 9.30 13.71 -20.72
C SER A 283 7.86 14.17 -20.99
N ASP A 284 7.41 15.21 -20.28
CA ASP A 284 6.04 15.70 -20.40
C ASP A 284 5.81 16.77 -21.49
N GLN A 285 6.85 17.19 -22.21
CA GLN A 285 6.75 18.36 -23.09
C GLN A 285 5.85 18.12 -24.30
N MET A 286 5.93 16.94 -24.92
CA MET A 286 5.06 16.59 -26.05
C MET A 286 3.58 16.75 -25.68
N PHE A 287 3.20 16.28 -24.49
CA PHE A 287 1.81 16.32 -24.04
C PHE A 287 1.33 17.76 -23.78
N LYS A 288 2.22 18.64 -23.30
CA LYS A 288 1.92 20.07 -23.13
C LYS A 288 1.76 20.81 -24.46
N ASP A 289 2.44 20.37 -25.50
CA ASP A 289 2.43 21.02 -26.82
C ASP A 289 1.26 20.58 -27.72
N ILE A 290 0.61 19.46 -27.38
CA ILE A 290 -0.56 18.96 -28.11
C ILE A 290 -1.80 19.76 -27.72
N THR A 291 -2.29 20.57 -28.65
CA THR A 291 -3.54 21.34 -28.49
C THR A 291 -4.78 20.45 -28.59
N PRO A 292 -5.97 20.89 -28.10
CA PRO A 292 -7.21 20.14 -28.28
C PRO A 292 -7.50 19.77 -29.75
N ALA A 293 -7.27 20.69 -30.69
CA ALA A 293 -7.47 20.45 -32.12
C ALA A 293 -6.50 19.39 -32.71
N LEU A 294 -5.30 19.25 -32.15
CA LEU A 294 -4.39 18.16 -32.51
C LEU A 294 -4.79 16.84 -31.84
N ARG A 295 -5.22 16.88 -30.57
CA ARG A 295 -5.73 15.72 -29.84
C ARG A 295 -6.87 15.03 -30.58
N ASP A 296 -7.78 15.80 -31.19
CA ASP A 296 -8.93 15.26 -31.94
C ASP A 296 -8.54 14.47 -33.21
N LYS A 297 -7.29 14.61 -33.69
CA LYS A 297 -6.76 13.87 -34.84
C LYS A 297 -6.02 12.59 -34.45
N LEU A 298 -5.75 12.39 -33.16
CA LEU A 298 -4.94 11.28 -32.67
C LEU A 298 -5.69 9.95 -32.73
N PRO A 299 -5.01 8.83 -33.02
CA PRO A 299 -5.59 7.50 -32.88
C PRO A 299 -5.94 7.23 -31.40
N THR A 300 -6.98 6.43 -31.17
CA THR A 300 -7.52 6.16 -29.84
C THR A 300 -7.52 4.66 -29.52
N TYR A 301 -7.31 4.30 -28.25
CA TYR A 301 -7.40 2.92 -27.77
C TYR A 301 -8.15 2.85 -26.43
N THR A 302 -8.92 1.79 -26.22
CA THR A 302 -9.61 1.49 -24.96
C THR A 302 -9.36 0.03 -24.61
N GLY A 303 -9.02 -0.22 -23.36
CA GLY A 303 -8.80 -1.57 -22.83
C GLY A 303 -7.41 -1.78 -22.26
N ASP A 304 -7.15 -3.02 -21.92
CA ASP A 304 -5.90 -3.52 -21.34
C ASP A 304 -4.72 -3.40 -22.32
N LEU A 305 -3.55 -3.09 -21.79
CA LEU A 305 -2.24 -3.19 -22.44
C LEU A 305 -1.39 -4.25 -21.70
N LEU A 306 -1.95 -5.46 -21.60
CA LEU A 306 -1.28 -6.61 -20.98
C LEU A 306 -0.23 -7.20 -21.91
N LEU A 307 0.76 -7.84 -21.31
CA LEU A 307 1.84 -8.50 -22.03
C LEU A 307 1.57 -10.01 -22.15
N THR A 308 1.87 -10.60 -23.30
CA THR A 308 1.88 -12.04 -23.58
C THR A 308 3.05 -12.77 -22.91
N GLY A 309 4.11 -12.04 -22.57
CA GLY A 309 5.21 -12.46 -21.70
C GLY A 309 5.61 -11.32 -20.76
N HIS A 310 6.41 -11.59 -19.74
CA HIS A 310 6.81 -10.67 -18.69
C HIS A 310 5.66 -10.03 -17.91
N SER A 311 4.60 -10.79 -17.56
CA SER A 311 3.46 -10.24 -16.82
C SER A 311 2.70 -11.29 -16.00
N ALA A 312 2.39 -12.44 -16.60
CA ALA A 312 1.55 -13.47 -15.99
C ALA A 312 2.07 -13.98 -14.63
N GLY A 313 3.36 -14.29 -14.53
CA GLY A 313 4.00 -14.74 -13.29
C GLY A 313 4.04 -13.64 -12.23
N SER A 314 4.27 -12.39 -12.66
CA SER A 314 4.45 -11.23 -11.78
C SER A 314 3.25 -10.94 -10.87
N MET A 315 2.04 -11.33 -11.29
CA MET A 315 0.82 -11.15 -10.49
C MET A 315 0.74 -12.08 -9.27
N THR A 316 1.47 -13.20 -9.26
CA THR A 316 1.38 -14.22 -8.21
C THR A 316 2.70 -14.46 -7.46
N SER A 317 3.83 -14.35 -8.17
CA SER A 317 5.19 -14.48 -7.59
C SER A 317 5.33 -13.70 -6.28
N GLN A 318 6.04 -14.19 -5.28
CA GLN A 318 6.22 -13.47 -4.00
C GLN A 318 4.87 -13.14 -3.34
N SER A 319 4.09 -14.16 -3.05
CA SER A 319 2.70 -13.99 -2.62
C SER A 319 2.55 -13.16 -1.34
N TYR A 320 3.55 -13.20 -0.46
CA TYR A 320 3.51 -12.42 0.77
C TYR A 320 3.61 -10.91 0.55
N ILE A 321 4.44 -10.41 -0.40
CA ILE A 321 4.52 -8.95 -0.64
C ILE A 321 3.19 -8.41 -1.18
N LYS A 322 2.48 -9.19 -2.00
CA LYS A 322 1.13 -8.86 -2.48
C LYS A 322 0.12 -8.77 -1.33
N ARG A 323 0.21 -9.68 -0.34
CA ARG A 323 -0.59 -9.64 0.88
C ARG A 323 -0.26 -8.40 1.70
N ALA A 324 1.02 -8.17 1.98
CA ALA A 324 1.47 -7.02 2.76
C ALA A 324 0.93 -5.71 2.17
N ASN A 325 1.09 -5.51 0.86
CA ASN A 325 0.57 -4.35 0.14
C ASN A 325 -0.95 -4.20 0.30
N ARG A 326 -1.75 -5.24 0.02
CA ARG A 326 -3.22 -5.15 0.16
C ARG A 326 -3.61 -4.78 1.59
N LYS A 327 -2.98 -5.39 2.60
CA LYS A 327 -3.30 -5.13 4.00
C LYS A 327 -2.88 -3.72 4.41
N ASN A 328 -1.73 -3.22 3.96
CA ASN A 328 -1.30 -1.85 4.20
C ASN A 328 -2.22 -0.80 3.52
N GLU A 329 -2.66 -1.03 2.29
CA GLU A 329 -3.63 -0.14 1.62
C GLU A 329 -4.95 -0.01 2.42
N LEU A 330 -5.43 -1.12 2.98
CA LEU A 330 -6.66 -1.15 3.79
C LEU A 330 -6.46 -0.55 5.20
N LEU A 331 -5.29 -0.77 5.80
CA LEU A 331 -4.90 -0.14 7.05
C LEU A 331 -4.78 1.38 6.89
N ALA A 332 -4.16 1.84 5.81
CA ALA A 332 -4.02 3.25 5.50
C ALA A 332 -5.39 3.92 5.31
N LYS A 333 -6.30 3.31 4.54
CA LYS A 333 -7.69 3.79 4.40
C LYS A 333 -8.37 3.95 5.77
N SER A 334 -8.26 2.94 6.63
CA SER A 334 -8.86 2.94 7.97
C SER A 334 -8.22 3.99 8.89
N ALA A 335 -6.89 4.11 8.87
CA ALA A 335 -6.12 5.06 9.67
C ALA A 335 -6.49 6.50 9.31
N GLU A 336 -6.56 6.83 8.02
CA GLU A 336 -6.90 8.17 7.55
C GLU A 336 -8.36 8.53 7.86
N GLN A 337 -9.29 7.59 7.64
CA GLN A 337 -10.70 7.77 7.97
C GLN A 337 -10.85 8.12 9.45
N LEU A 338 -10.37 7.26 10.34
CA LEU A 338 -10.47 7.44 11.79
C LEU A 338 -9.73 8.70 12.28
N ALA A 339 -8.52 8.95 11.77
CA ALA A 339 -7.74 10.12 12.18
C ALA A 339 -8.39 11.45 11.77
N SER A 340 -9.03 11.50 10.60
CA SER A 340 -9.75 12.71 10.14
C SER A 340 -10.86 13.09 11.11
N ILE A 341 -11.51 12.08 11.67
CA ILE A 341 -12.65 12.24 12.57
C ILE A 341 -12.17 12.59 13.96
N ALA A 342 -11.14 11.89 14.44
CA ALA A 342 -10.52 12.23 15.71
C ALA A 342 -10.04 13.69 15.71
N ASP A 343 -9.45 14.17 14.61
CA ASP A 343 -9.06 15.57 14.40
C ASP A 343 -10.25 16.53 14.38
N TRP A 344 -11.34 16.16 13.71
CA TRP A 344 -12.53 17.01 13.64
C TRP A 344 -13.26 17.11 14.99
N LEU A 345 -13.44 15.98 15.68
CA LEU A 345 -14.02 15.93 17.04
C LEU A 345 -13.15 16.66 18.06
N GLY A 346 -11.89 16.96 17.71
CA GLY A 346 -10.91 17.53 18.62
C GLY A 346 -10.35 16.51 19.61
N GLY A 347 -10.55 15.21 19.40
CA GLY A 347 -10.10 14.16 20.32
C GLY A 347 -8.62 13.81 20.19
N ALA A 348 -8.03 13.97 19.00
CA ALA A 348 -6.60 13.80 18.72
C ALA A 348 -6.21 14.59 17.46
N ALA A 349 -4.96 15.04 17.34
CA ALA A 349 -4.51 15.71 16.13
C ALA A 349 -4.34 14.70 14.97
N TYR A 350 -4.60 15.14 13.73
CA TYR A 350 -4.30 14.34 12.55
C TYR A 350 -2.78 14.10 12.42
N PRO A 351 -2.28 12.86 12.47
CA PRO A 351 -0.84 12.57 12.54
C PRO A 351 -0.20 12.51 11.14
N THR A 352 -0.14 13.65 10.45
CA THR A 352 0.33 13.76 9.05
C THR A 352 1.67 13.08 8.82
N ASP A 353 2.69 13.37 9.63
CA ASP A 353 4.05 12.84 9.39
C ASP A 353 4.09 11.31 9.50
N LYS A 354 3.40 10.73 10.49
CA LYS A 354 3.37 9.26 10.67
C LYS A 354 2.65 8.56 9.52
N ILE A 355 1.53 9.12 9.06
CA ILE A 355 0.77 8.62 7.90
C ILE A 355 1.61 8.73 6.63
N ASN A 356 2.20 9.89 6.37
CA ASN A 356 2.97 10.16 5.16
C ASN A 356 4.24 9.29 5.09
N ASN A 357 4.94 9.12 6.21
CA ASN A 357 6.12 8.25 6.32
C ASN A 357 5.75 6.78 6.06
N SER A 358 4.60 6.32 6.57
CA SER A 358 4.12 4.95 6.34
C SER A 358 3.71 4.73 4.89
N TRP A 359 3.04 5.71 4.26
CA TRP A 359 2.75 5.66 2.84
C TRP A 359 4.00 5.68 1.97
N ASP A 360 5.01 6.50 2.29
CA ASP A 360 6.26 6.54 1.51
C ASP A 360 6.93 5.15 1.41
N LEU A 361 6.92 4.38 2.50
CA LEU A 361 7.41 2.99 2.52
C LEU A 361 6.56 2.07 1.63
N VAL A 362 5.23 2.11 1.75
CA VAL A 362 4.32 1.31 0.91
C VAL A 362 4.51 1.65 -0.58
N LEU A 363 4.59 2.93 -0.93
CA LEU A 363 4.77 3.38 -2.30
C LEU A 363 6.16 3.03 -2.86
N GLY A 364 7.19 2.93 -2.01
CA GLY A 364 8.50 2.41 -2.36
C GLY A 364 8.47 0.91 -2.68
N SER A 365 7.81 0.10 -1.84
CA SER A 365 7.63 -1.35 -2.08
C SER A 365 6.75 -1.66 -3.29
N GLN A 366 5.95 -0.71 -3.77
CA GLN A 366 5.18 -0.81 -5.01
C GLN A 366 6.03 -0.66 -6.29
N PHE A 367 7.35 -0.46 -6.18
CA PHE A 367 8.26 -0.47 -7.33
C PHE A 367 8.07 -1.73 -8.20
N HIS A 368 8.16 -1.57 -9.52
CA HIS A 368 7.71 -2.60 -10.46
C HIS A 368 8.41 -3.95 -10.32
N ASP A 369 9.67 -4.04 -9.90
CA ASP A 369 10.33 -5.34 -9.66
C ASP A 369 10.07 -5.96 -8.27
N ILE A 370 9.81 -5.13 -7.27
CA ILE A 370 9.48 -5.62 -5.92
C ILE A 370 8.05 -6.14 -5.91
N MET A 371 7.10 -5.31 -6.35
CA MET A 371 5.69 -5.68 -6.35
C MET A 371 5.38 -6.76 -7.39
N ALA A 372 6.15 -6.89 -8.47
CA ALA A 372 6.05 -8.04 -9.37
C ALA A 372 6.62 -9.33 -8.78
N GLY A 373 7.45 -9.26 -7.75
CA GLY A 373 8.09 -10.45 -7.20
C GLY A 373 9.18 -10.98 -8.12
N THR A 374 9.99 -10.10 -8.69
CA THR A 374 10.99 -10.42 -9.71
C THR A 374 12.43 -10.06 -9.33
N ALA A 375 12.62 -9.39 -8.19
CA ALA A 375 13.91 -9.11 -7.57
C ALA A 375 14.57 -10.35 -6.92
N PHE A 376 15.84 -10.20 -6.53
CA PHE A 376 16.60 -11.20 -5.77
C PHE A 376 16.16 -11.26 -4.29
N PRO A 377 16.47 -12.35 -3.56
CA PRO A 377 15.93 -12.60 -2.22
C PRO A 377 16.18 -11.48 -1.21
N LYS A 378 17.36 -10.84 -1.26
CA LYS A 378 17.76 -9.83 -0.28
C LYS A 378 16.92 -8.54 -0.38
N ALA A 379 16.46 -8.18 -1.58
CA ALA A 379 15.57 -7.03 -1.76
C ALA A 379 14.26 -7.19 -0.97
N TYR A 380 13.68 -8.40 -0.93
CA TYR A 380 12.46 -8.63 -0.17
C TYR A 380 12.65 -8.54 1.34
N GLU A 381 13.86 -8.80 1.87
CA GLU A 381 14.10 -8.59 3.30
C GLU A 381 13.93 -7.11 3.68
N TYR A 382 14.37 -6.19 2.81
CA TYR A 382 14.15 -4.75 2.99
C TYR A 382 12.68 -4.38 2.75
N ALA A 383 12.09 -4.82 1.64
CA ALA A 383 10.69 -4.52 1.33
C ALA A 383 9.71 -5.04 2.40
N TRP A 384 9.91 -6.25 2.93
CA TRP A 384 9.11 -6.78 4.05
C TRP A 384 9.26 -5.91 5.30
N ASN A 385 10.48 -5.48 5.62
CA ASN A 385 10.71 -4.61 6.76
C ASN A 385 9.99 -3.27 6.60
N ASP A 386 10.07 -2.65 5.42
CA ASP A 386 9.38 -1.41 5.08
C ASP A 386 7.86 -1.56 5.23
N GLU A 387 7.28 -2.67 4.74
CA GLU A 387 5.86 -2.98 4.91
C GLU A 387 5.47 -3.14 6.39
N PHE A 388 6.29 -3.78 7.23
CA PHE A 388 6.00 -3.92 8.66
C PHE A 388 6.12 -2.61 9.44
N ILE A 389 7.05 -1.73 9.08
CA ILE A 389 7.15 -0.39 9.65
C ILE A 389 5.88 0.40 9.32
N ALA A 390 5.40 0.34 8.07
CA ALA A 390 4.15 0.97 7.67
C ALA A 390 2.94 0.39 8.41
N MET A 391 2.85 -0.94 8.55
CA MET A 391 1.78 -1.60 9.32
C MET A 391 1.76 -1.13 10.78
N ASN A 392 2.93 -1.00 11.40
CA ASN A 392 3.07 -0.44 12.74
C ASN A 392 2.52 1.00 12.77
N GLY A 393 2.98 1.86 11.87
CA GLY A 393 2.57 3.26 11.77
C GLY A 393 1.05 3.42 11.65
N PHE A 394 0.43 2.80 10.66
CA PHE A 394 -1.03 2.86 10.47
C PHE A 394 -1.81 2.25 11.64
N SER A 395 -1.33 1.16 12.23
CA SER A 395 -1.99 0.53 13.38
C SER A 395 -1.99 1.41 14.64
N GLU A 396 -0.90 2.14 14.90
CA GLU A 396 -0.85 3.10 16.01
C GLU A 396 -1.79 4.29 15.76
N VAL A 397 -1.89 4.76 14.52
CA VAL A 397 -2.85 5.82 14.14
C VAL A 397 -4.29 5.34 14.36
N ILE A 398 -4.63 4.11 13.96
CA ILE A 398 -5.95 3.51 14.20
C ILE A 398 -6.25 3.46 15.70
N LYS A 399 -5.33 2.94 16.52
CA LYS A 399 -5.54 2.84 17.97
C LYS A 399 -5.75 4.20 18.63
N ASN A 400 -4.90 5.19 18.35
CA ASN A 400 -5.05 6.53 18.91
C ASN A 400 -6.38 7.18 18.49
N SER A 401 -6.73 7.04 17.21
CA SER A 401 -7.97 7.62 16.67
C SER A 401 -9.22 6.94 17.24
N VAL A 402 -9.21 5.62 17.38
CA VAL A 402 -10.31 4.87 18.01
C VAL A 402 -10.47 5.26 19.46
N SER A 403 -9.39 5.44 20.22
CA SER A 403 -9.51 5.89 21.61
C SER A 403 -10.07 7.31 21.72
N ALA A 404 -9.64 8.21 20.84
CA ALA A 404 -10.17 9.57 20.78
C ALA A 404 -11.68 9.59 20.46
N ILE A 405 -12.13 8.75 19.52
CA ILE A 405 -13.54 8.65 19.15
C ILE A 405 -14.35 7.92 20.24
N SER A 406 -13.82 6.83 20.83
CA SER A 406 -14.53 6.07 21.87
C SER A 406 -14.84 6.91 23.08
N HIS A 407 -13.96 7.85 23.45
CA HIS A 407 -14.18 8.81 24.54
C HIS A 407 -15.32 9.80 24.29
N GLN A 408 -15.70 10.00 23.03
CA GLN A 408 -16.89 10.77 22.68
C GLN A 408 -18.15 9.91 22.71
N LEU A 409 -18.06 8.59 22.47
CA LEU A 409 -19.18 7.66 22.54
C LEU A 409 -19.58 7.35 23.99
N ASN A 410 -20.86 7.08 24.21
CA ASN A 410 -21.33 6.55 25.48
C ASN A 410 -21.00 5.05 25.57
N THR A 411 -19.92 4.70 26.26
CA THR A 411 -19.45 3.32 26.45
C THR A 411 -20.01 2.67 27.72
N ARG A 412 -21.00 3.30 28.37
CA ARG A 412 -21.65 2.77 29.58
C ARG A 412 -22.45 1.50 29.28
N VAL A 413 -21.98 0.38 29.83
CA VAL A 413 -22.55 -0.96 29.67
C VAL A 413 -22.45 -1.78 30.97
N GLU A 414 -23.19 -2.88 31.06
CA GLU A 414 -23.18 -3.76 32.24
C GLU A 414 -21.92 -4.65 32.27
N GLY A 415 -21.58 -5.28 31.14
CA GLY A 415 -20.44 -6.18 30.95
C GLY A 415 -19.17 -5.47 30.49
N LYS A 416 -18.39 -6.03 29.57
CA LYS A 416 -17.24 -5.34 28.95
C LYS A 416 -17.71 -4.48 27.77
N ALA A 417 -17.21 -3.25 27.66
CA ALA A 417 -17.52 -2.34 26.56
C ALA A 417 -16.65 -2.68 25.34
N VAL A 418 -17.29 -3.08 24.25
CA VAL A 418 -16.62 -3.38 22.98
C VAL A 418 -17.09 -2.39 21.93
N VAL A 419 -16.18 -1.61 21.38
CA VAL A 419 -16.45 -0.71 20.27
C VAL A 419 -16.03 -1.38 18.98
N VAL A 420 -16.92 -1.46 18.00
CA VAL A 420 -16.62 -2.09 16.70
C VAL A 420 -16.64 -1.04 15.61
N TYR A 421 -15.61 -1.03 14.78
CA TYR A 421 -15.44 -0.17 13.62
C TYR A 421 -15.82 -0.88 12.32
N ASN A 422 -16.62 -0.20 11.50
CA ASN A 422 -16.95 -0.57 10.13
C ASN A 422 -16.17 0.30 9.13
N PRO A 423 -15.14 -0.25 8.44
CA PRO A 423 -14.30 0.51 7.50
C PRO A 423 -14.95 0.80 6.13
N VAL A 424 -16.09 0.21 5.80
CA VAL A 424 -16.74 0.38 4.48
C VAL A 424 -17.83 1.44 4.50
N ALA A 425 -18.11 2.06 3.34
CA ALA A 425 -18.97 3.24 3.22
C ALA A 425 -20.48 2.95 3.22
N ILE A 426 -20.91 1.74 3.60
CA ILE A 426 -22.31 1.36 3.72
C ILE A 426 -22.61 0.67 5.06
N ASP A 427 -23.83 0.83 5.53
CA ASP A 427 -24.36 0.08 6.67
C ASP A 427 -24.29 -1.41 6.33
N ARG A 428 -23.81 -2.25 7.25
CA ARG A 428 -23.73 -3.70 7.04
C ARG A 428 -23.94 -4.49 8.31
N GLN A 429 -24.38 -5.73 8.15
CA GLN A 429 -24.34 -6.73 9.19
C GLN A 429 -23.26 -7.77 8.85
N ASP A 430 -22.28 -7.95 9.74
CA ASP A 430 -21.21 -8.92 9.54
C ASP A 430 -20.73 -9.56 10.86
N VAL A 431 -19.86 -10.56 10.77
CA VAL A 431 -19.29 -11.27 11.92
C VAL A 431 -18.12 -10.47 12.49
N VAL A 432 -18.18 -10.19 13.79
CA VAL A 432 -17.07 -9.61 14.57
C VAL A 432 -16.32 -10.74 15.26
N THR A 433 -14.99 -10.69 15.25
CA THR A 433 -14.13 -11.55 16.10
C THR A 433 -13.53 -10.70 17.21
N ALA A 434 -13.59 -11.19 18.44
CA ALA A 434 -13.08 -10.47 19.60
C ALA A 434 -12.39 -11.42 20.60
N GLU A 435 -11.10 -11.20 20.86
CA GLU A 435 -10.33 -11.85 21.91
C GLU A 435 -10.30 -10.98 23.17
N LEU A 436 -11.02 -11.39 24.21
CA LEU A 436 -11.10 -10.68 25.49
C LEU A 436 -10.29 -11.39 26.57
N THR A 437 -9.68 -10.61 27.46
CA THR A 437 -8.94 -11.13 28.62
C THR A 437 -9.78 -11.05 29.90
N TYR A 438 -9.79 -12.12 30.68
CA TYR A 438 -10.53 -12.26 31.93
C TYR A 438 -9.63 -12.72 33.09
N THR A 439 -9.98 -12.34 34.32
CA THR A 439 -9.32 -12.89 35.52
C THR A 439 -9.56 -14.39 35.66
N ARG A 440 -10.80 -14.81 35.38
CA ARG A 440 -11.27 -16.20 35.27
C ARG A 440 -12.16 -16.29 34.04
N LEU A 441 -11.96 -17.31 33.21
CA LEU A 441 -12.78 -17.48 32.01
C LEU A 441 -14.25 -17.70 32.38
N PRO A 442 -15.18 -16.96 31.75
CA PRO A 442 -16.61 -17.20 31.93
C PRO A 442 -17.02 -18.51 31.26
N LYS A 443 -18.10 -19.13 31.77
CA LYS A 443 -18.64 -20.38 31.19
C LYS A 443 -19.31 -20.13 29.85
N ASN A 444 -20.13 -19.08 29.77
CA ASN A 444 -20.79 -18.60 28.56
C ASN A 444 -20.75 -17.07 28.55
N ILE A 445 -21.00 -16.49 27.38
CA ILE A 445 -21.12 -15.05 27.17
C ILE A 445 -22.40 -14.74 26.39
N SER A 446 -22.89 -13.51 26.55
CA SER A 446 -23.94 -12.93 25.71
C SER A 446 -23.50 -11.53 25.29
N VAL A 447 -23.77 -11.18 24.03
CA VAL A 447 -23.47 -9.86 23.49
C VAL A 447 -24.78 -9.11 23.26
N PHE A 448 -24.84 -7.86 23.66
CA PHE A 448 -25.99 -6.99 23.44
C PHE A 448 -25.61 -5.79 22.57
N ASP A 449 -26.53 -5.39 21.69
CA ASP A 449 -26.38 -4.19 20.89
C ASP A 449 -26.62 -2.91 21.71
N ARG A 450 -26.55 -1.76 21.03
CA ARG A 450 -26.78 -0.43 21.60
C ARG A 450 -28.18 -0.24 22.21
N ASP A 451 -29.16 -0.99 21.71
CA ASP A 451 -30.57 -0.90 22.11
C ASP A 451 -30.91 -1.92 23.22
N GLY A 452 -29.94 -2.75 23.63
CA GLY A 452 -30.09 -3.75 24.67
C GLY A 452 -30.65 -5.08 24.17
N ASN A 453 -30.69 -5.32 22.85
CA ASN A 453 -31.12 -6.59 22.29
C ASN A 453 -29.96 -7.59 22.32
N ALA A 454 -30.25 -8.84 22.72
CA ALA A 454 -29.27 -9.91 22.67
C ALA A 454 -28.98 -10.30 21.21
N LEU A 455 -27.70 -10.42 20.87
CA LEU A 455 -27.20 -10.81 19.56
C LEU A 455 -26.80 -12.28 19.54
N PRO A 456 -26.85 -12.96 18.38
CA PRO A 456 -26.18 -14.23 18.19
C PRO A 456 -24.69 -14.06 18.53
N SER A 457 -24.21 -14.86 19.48
CA SER A 457 -22.82 -14.87 19.94
C SER A 457 -22.37 -16.28 20.28
N GLN A 458 -21.10 -16.60 20.01
CA GLN A 458 -20.51 -17.89 20.38
C GLN A 458 -19.03 -17.77 20.71
N ILE A 459 -18.54 -18.63 21.61
CA ILE A 459 -17.11 -18.77 21.93
C ILE A 459 -16.49 -19.71 20.89
N ILE A 460 -15.40 -19.30 20.24
CA ILE A 460 -14.69 -20.12 19.25
C ILE A 460 -13.36 -20.68 19.77
N SER A 461 -12.73 -20.03 20.75
CA SER A 461 -11.55 -20.57 21.43
C SER A 461 -11.38 -19.97 22.82
N SER A 462 -10.65 -20.69 23.67
CA SER A 462 -10.24 -20.24 25.00
C SER A 462 -8.85 -20.77 25.32
N SER A 463 -7.93 -19.88 25.69
CA SER A 463 -6.55 -20.25 26.05
C SER A 463 -6.05 -19.40 27.22
N GLY A 464 -5.65 -20.06 28.30
CA GLY A 464 -5.23 -19.38 29.53
C GLY A 464 -6.34 -18.47 30.09
N LYS A 465 -6.12 -17.15 30.03
CA LYS A 465 -7.06 -16.11 30.47
C LYS A 465 -7.78 -15.39 29.32
N LYS A 466 -7.55 -15.84 28.10
CA LYS A 466 -8.11 -15.24 26.88
C LYS A 466 -9.25 -16.10 26.34
N LEU A 467 -10.30 -15.42 25.90
CA LEU A 467 -11.47 -16.01 25.28
C LEU A 467 -11.74 -15.29 23.97
N THR A 468 -11.77 -16.03 22.87
CA THR A 468 -12.14 -15.51 21.56
C THR A 468 -13.58 -15.86 21.28
N LEU A 469 -14.40 -14.83 21.10
CA LEU A 469 -15.79 -14.96 20.69
C LEU A 469 -16.02 -14.37 19.31
N ILE A 470 -17.12 -14.79 18.69
CA ILE A 470 -17.68 -14.11 17.53
C ILE A 470 -19.14 -13.73 17.80
N PHE A 471 -19.60 -12.65 17.19
CA PHE A 471 -21.00 -12.22 17.24
C PHE A 471 -21.41 -11.52 15.95
N LEU A 472 -22.71 -11.53 15.66
CA LEU A 472 -23.28 -10.90 14.47
C LEU A 472 -23.64 -9.45 14.78
N ALA A 473 -22.95 -8.49 14.15
CA ALA A 473 -23.08 -7.07 14.45
C ALA A 473 -23.61 -6.28 13.25
N SER A 474 -24.62 -5.44 13.48
CA SER A 474 -25.07 -4.43 12.51
C SER A 474 -24.42 -3.10 12.84
N LEU A 475 -23.76 -2.48 11.85
CA LEU A 475 -22.97 -1.26 12.05
C LEU A 475 -23.28 -0.22 10.97
N PRO A 476 -23.24 1.07 11.31
CA PRO A 476 -23.39 2.15 10.34
C PRO A 476 -22.18 2.22 9.39
N SER A 477 -22.38 2.84 8.23
CA SER A 477 -21.35 3.16 7.24
C SER A 477 -20.22 3.97 7.84
N ALA A 478 -18.98 3.60 7.49
CA ALA A 478 -17.74 4.25 7.91
C ALA A 478 -17.84 4.70 9.36
N GLY A 479 -18.14 3.77 10.27
CA GLY A 479 -18.83 4.10 11.52
C GLY A 479 -18.51 3.15 12.66
N MET A 480 -18.89 3.52 13.87
CA MET A 480 -18.60 2.77 15.09
C MET A 480 -19.88 2.52 15.90
N SER A 481 -19.93 1.42 16.63
CA SER A 481 -20.98 1.15 17.62
C SER A 481 -20.44 0.42 18.84
N VAL A 482 -21.07 0.68 19.99
CA VAL A 482 -20.78 0.09 21.30
C VAL A 482 -21.63 -1.15 21.51
N PHE A 483 -21.00 -2.24 21.93
CA PHE A 483 -21.60 -3.52 22.29
C PHE A 483 -21.26 -3.87 23.74
N ASP A 484 -22.18 -4.56 24.39
CA ASP A 484 -22.07 -4.98 25.78
C ASP A 484 -21.85 -6.50 25.86
N VAL A 485 -20.64 -6.93 26.25
CA VAL A 485 -20.30 -8.35 26.41
C VAL A 485 -20.45 -8.77 27.86
N ARG A 486 -21.50 -9.52 28.17
CA ARG A 486 -21.85 -9.97 29.53
C ARG A 486 -21.48 -11.43 29.76
N GLU A 487 -21.01 -11.74 30.96
CA GLU A 487 -20.87 -13.12 31.43
C GLU A 487 -22.26 -13.70 31.75
N THR A 488 -22.53 -14.94 31.37
CA THR A 488 -23.79 -15.60 31.68
C THR A 488 -23.62 -17.09 32.02
N ASN A 489 -24.59 -17.63 32.76
CA ASN A 489 -24.70 -19.07 33.00
C ASN A 489 -25.63 -19.75 31.99
N GLU A 490 -26.45 -18.98 31.28
CA GLU A 490 -27.37 -19.49 30.27
C GLU A 490 -26.59 -20.03 29.07
N LYS A 491 -27.14 -21.06 28.43
CA LYS A 491 -26.56 -21.59 27.19
C LYS A 491 -26.88 -20.64 26.03
N SER A 492 -25.97 -20.61 25.06
CA SER A 492 -26.18 -19.97 23.76
C SER A 492 -27.56 -20.27 23.18
N VAL A 493 -28.15 -19.27 22.52
CA VAL A 493 -29.37 -19.39 21.71
C VAL A 493 -29.26 -20.58 20.75
N ALA A 494 -30.39 -21.25 20.47
CA ALA A 494 -30.45 -22.34 19.51
C ALA A 494 -29.98 -21.88 18.12
N SER A 495 -29.06 -22.65 17.52
CA SER A 495 -28.52 -22.35 16.20
C SER A 495 -29.51 -22.72 15.10
N THR A 496 -29.75 -21.83 14.14
CA THR A 496 -30.38 -22.15 12.86
C THR A 496 -29.38 -22.68 11.82
N LEU A 497 -28.08 -22.59 12.13
CA LEU A 497 -26.99 -23.11 11.32
C LEU A 497 -26.75 -24.56 11.71
N THR A 498 -26.42 -25.41 10.72
CA THR A 498 -26.15 -26.82 10.94
C THR A 498 -24.77 -27.18 10.40
N ALA A 499 -23.99 -27.91 11.21
CA ALA A 499 -22.82 -28.65 10.74
C ALA A 499 -23.00 -30.11 11.11
N LYS A 500 -23.05 -30.99 10.12
CA LYS A 500 -23.20 -32.42 10.34
C LYS A 500 -22.36 -33.19 9.34
N ASP A 501 -21.54 -34.11 9.86
CA ASP A 501 -20.61 -34.91 9.07
C ASP A 501 -19.69 -34.03 8.21
N ASN A 502 -19.92 -34.02 6.90
CA ASN A 502 -19.21 -33.25 5.88
C ASN A 502 -20.08 -32.15 5.23
N VAL A 503 -21.17 -31.75 5.87
CA VAL A 503 -22.15 -30.79 5.36
C VAL A 503 -22.29 -29.58 6.28
N LEU A 504 -22.27 -28.39 5.70
CA LEU A 504 -22.63 -27.12 6.33
C LEU A 504 -23.93 -26.60 5.73
N GLU A 505 -24.82 -26.06 6.56
CA GLU A 505 -26.06 -25.46 6.07
C GLU A 505 -26.42 -24.18 6.85
N ASN A 506 -26.80 -23.14 6.11
CA ASN A 506 -27.39 -21.93 6.65
C ASN A 506 -28.71 -21.60 5.92
N LYS A 507 -29.19 -20.35 6.06
CA LYS A 507 -30.40 -19.89 5.37
C LYS A 507 -30.27 -19.92 3.84
N TYR A 508 -29.08 -19.65 3.31
CA TYR A 508 -28.82 -19.44 1.89
C TYR A 508 -28.31 -20.69 1.19
N PHE A 509 -27.41 -21.44 1.83
CA PHE A 509 -26.68 -22.52 1.18
C PHE A 509 -26.70 -23.80 1.99
N LYS A 510 -26.67 -24.92 1.27
CA LYS A 510 -26.21 -26.21 1.76
C LYS A 510 -24.93 -26.58 1.01
N VAL A 511 -23.83 -26.72 1.74
CA VAL A 511 -22.48 -26.96 1.20
C VAL A 511 -22.01 -28.35 1.64
N SER A 512 -21.60 -29.18 0.69
CA SER A 512 -21.11 -30.53 0.95
C SER A 512 -19.64 -30.69 0.56
N ILE A 513 -18.87 -31.40 1.37
CA ILE A 513 -17.45 -31.67 1.16
C ILE A 513 -17.26 -33.15 0.84
N ASP A 514 -16.58 -33.50 -0.26
CA ASP A 514 -16.37 -34.91 -0.62
C ASP A 514 -15.17 -35.56 0.09
N ARG A 515 -14.87 -36.82 -0.28
CA ARG A 515 -13.74 -37.60 0.25
C ARG A 515 -12.36 -37.06 -0.13
N ASN A 516 -12.27 -36.24 -1.19
CA ASN A 516 -11.05 -35.54 -1.58
C ASN A 516 -10.91 -34.23 -0.77
N GLY A 517 -11.90 -33.91 0.06
CA GLY A 517 -11.99 -32.70 0.85
C GLY A 517 -12.38 -31.48 0.02
N ASP A 518 -12.83 -31.68 -1.21
CA ASP A 518 -13.25 -30.61 -2.13
C ASP A 518 -14.71 -30.24 -1.88
N ILE A 519 -15.07 -28.98 -2.15
CA ILE A 519 -16.48 -28.55 -2.07
C ILE A 519 -17.19 -29.16 -3.27
N SER A 520 -17.96 -30.22 -3.04
CA SER A 520 -18.57 -31.03 -4.10
C SER A 520 -19.95 -30.56 -4.53
N SER A 521 -20.64 -29.82 -3.65
CA SER A 521 -21.96 -29.22 -3.93
C SER A 521 -22.13 -27.95 -3.12
N ILE A 522 -22.71 -26.94 -3.75
CA ILE A 522 -23.21 -25.71 -3.14
C ILE A 522 -24.63 -25.53 -3.69
N TYR A 523 -25.62 -25.97 -2.93
CA TYR A 523 -27.02 -25.76 -3.27
C TYR A 523 -27.49 -24.40 -2.75
N ASP A 524 -27.78 -23.46 -3.66
CA ASP A 524 -28.40 -22.18 -3.35
C ASP A 524 -29.91 -22.38 -3.14
N LYS A 525 -30.33 -22.22 -1.88
CA LYS A 525 -31.72 -22.37 -1.41
C LYS A 525 -32.60 -21.18 -1.79
N THR A 526 -32.01 -20.04 -2.15
CA THR A 526 -32.72 -18.86 -2.63
C THR A 526 -33.07 -19.03 -4.10
N ALA A 527 -32.09 -19.44 -4.92
CA ALA A 527 -32.28 -19.66 -6.35
C ALA A 527 -32.84 -21.06 -6.69
N LEU A 528 -32.86 -21.98 -5.72
CA LEU A 528 -33.22 -23.39 -5.85
C LEU A 528 -32.37 -24.13 -6.90
N LYS A 529 -31.07 -23.84 -6.91
CA LYS A 529 -30.12 -24.31 -7.93
C LYS A 529 -28.83 -24.81 -7.33
N GLU A 530 -28.23 -25.79 -8.01
CA GLU A 530 -26.85 -26.18 -7.78
C GLU A 530 -25.91 -25.18 -8.45
N VAL A 531 -24.89 -24.72 -7.72
CA VAL A 531 -23.92 -23.72 -8.21
C VAL A 531 -22.80 -24.38 -9.00
N LEU A 532 -22.37 -25.57 -8.57
CA LEU A 532 -21.19 -26.24 -9.11
C LEU A 532 -21.60 -27.34 -10.11
N SER A 533 -20.98 -27.36 -11.28
CA SER A 533 -21.14 -28.46 -12.24
C SER A 533 -20.21 -29.64 -11.92
N GLN A 534 -19.11 -29.37 -11.21
CA GLN A 534 -18.15 -30.35 -10.69
C GLN A 534 -17.54 -29.81 -9.38
N PRO A 535 -16.93 -30.65 -8.53
CA PRO A 535 -16.32 -30.20 -7.29
C PRO A 535 -15.32 -29.05 -7.49
N ALA A 536 -15.42 -28.03 -6.65
CA ALA A 536 -14.44 -26.95 -6.58
C ALA A 536 -13.15 -27.51 -5.94
N SER A 537 -12.08 -27.55 -6.72
CA SER A 537 -10.87 -28.34 -6.41
C SER A 537 -9.61 -27.48 -6.46
N LEU A 538 -8.58 -27.96 -5.76
CA LEU A 538 -7.24 -27.36 -5.77
C LEU A 538 -6.35 -28.09 -6.78
N GLN A 539 -5.97 -27.39 -7.86
CA GLN A 539 -5.32 -27.94 -9.04
C GLN A 539 -3.85 -27.52 -9.12
N PHE A 540 -2.95 -28.48 -9.32
CA PHE A 540 -1.56 -28.21 -9.68
C PHE A 540 -1.41 -28.14 -11.20
N LEU A 541 -0.92 -27.01 -11.69
CA LEU A 541 -0.55 -26.85 -13.10
C LEU A 541 0.97 -26.78 -13.20
N LYS A 542 1.51 -27.34 -14.28
CA LYS A 542 2.95 -27.32 -14.56
C LYS A 542 3.36 -25.93 -14.99
N GLU A 543 4.49 -25.45 -14.49
CA GLU A 543 5.04 -24.13 -14.81
C GLU A 543 6.51 -24.26 -15.21
N ASN A 544 6.76 -24.30 -16.52
CA ASN A 544 8.09 -24.45 -17.12
C ASN A 544 8.35 -23.32 -18.12
N PRO A 545 8.39 -22.05 -17.65
CA PRO A 545 8.68 -20.91 -18.51
C PRO A 545 10.03 -21.08 -19.21
N VAL A 546 10.12 -20.68 -20.49
CA VAL A 546 11.38 -20.78 -21.26
C VAL A 546 12.46 -19.87 -20.66
N GLU A 547 12.10 -18.64 -20.36
CA GLU A 547 12.96 -17.62 -19.77
C GLU A 547 12.17 -16.83 -18.71
N TRP A 548 12.89 -16.06 -17.88
CA TRP A 548 12.30 -15.13 -16.90
C TRP A 548 11.32 -15.81 -15.95
N PRO A 549 11.79 -16.77 -15.13
CA PRO A 549 10.92 -17.70 -14.46
C PRO A 549 9.89 -17.04 -13.54
N ALA A 550 10.24 -16.04 -12.73
CA ALA A 550 9.23 -15.36 -11.90
C ALA A 550 8.25 -14.47 -12.69
N TRP A 551 8.64 -13.98 -13.87
CA TRP A 551 7.82 -13.08 -14.68
C TRP A 551 6.81 -13.84 -15.57
N ASN A 552 7.17 -15.04 -16.04
CA ASN A 552 6.48 -15.73 -17.13
C ASN A 552 5.65 -16.93 -16.70
N MET A 553 4.41 -16.98 -17.17
CA MET A 553 3.69 -18.23 -17.37
C MET A 553 3.51 -18.42 -18.88
N ASP A 554 3.86 -19.59 -19.42
CA ASP A 554 3.83 -19.80 -20.86
C ASP A 554 2.51 -20.45 -21.31
N TRP A 555 1.86 -19.92 -22.35
CA TRP A 555 0.64 -20.51 -22.93
C TRP A 555 0.77 -22.01 -23.24
N LYS A 556 1.97 -22.44 -23.68
CA LYS A 556 2.28 -23.85 -23.99
C LYS A 556 1.98 -24.79 -22.81
N ASP A 557 2.16 -24.30 -21.59
CA ASP A 557 1.92 -25.02 -20.34
C ASP A 557 0.50 -24.73 -19.83
N ARG A 558 0.08 -23.46 -19.86
CA ARG A 558 -1.20 -22.98 -19.31
C ARG A 558 -2.45 -23.53 -19.98
N LYS A 559 -2.36 -23.92 -21.25
CA LYS A 559 -3.47 -24.55 -22.00
C LYS A 559 -3.71 -26.02 -21.63
N ASN A 560 -2.78 -26.66 -20.92
CA ASN A 560 -2.88 -28.08 -20.58
C ASN A 560 -3.75 -28.29 -19.34
N PRO A 561 -4.34 -29.48 -19.17
CA PRO A 561 -5.06 -29.83 -17.95
C PRO A 561 -4.13 -29.87 -16.73
N PRO A 562 -4.69 -29.83 -15.50
CA PRO A 562 -3.94 -30.03 -14.26
C PRO A 562 -3.13 -31.34 -14.29
N ILE A 563 -1.92 -31.31 -13.71
CA ILE A 563 -1.04 -32.48 -13.62
C ILE A 563 -1.23 -33.27 -12.32
N ASP A 564 -1.86 -32.66 -11.31
CA ASP A 564 -2.10 -33.23 -10.00
C ASP A 564 -3.13 -32.39 -9.22
N PHE A 565 -3.56 -32.88 -8.06
CA PHE A 565 -4.50 -32.19 -7.17
C PHE A 565 -3.99 -32.19 -5.72
N MET A 566 -4.38 -31.18 -4.93
CA MET A 566 -4.11 -31.14 -3.50
C MET A 566 -5.19 -31.94 -2.74
N ASN A 567 -5.13 -33.27 -2.80
CA ASN A 567 -6.18 -34.16 -2.29
C ASN A 567 -5.64 -35.43 -1.58
N GLN A 568 -4.39 -35.40 -1.12
CA GLN A 568 -3.78 -36.50 -0.37
C GLN A 568 -3.94 -36.27 1.13
N ASP A 569 -3.92 -37.35 1.93
CA ASP A 569 -4.01 -37.32 3.40
C ASP A 569 -5.13 -36.41 3.94
N VAL A 570 -6.30 -36.50 3.31
CA VAL A 570 -7.45 -35.63 3.60
C VAL A 570 -8.00 -35.93 4.99
N THR A 571 -8.11 -34.89 5.82
CA THR A 571 -8.91 -34.95 7.06
C THR A 571 -10.00 -33.90 7.00
N VAL A 572 -11.19 -34.24 7.51
CA VAL A 572 -12.36 -33.36 7.56
C VAL A 572 -12.87 -33.35 9.00
N LYS A 573 -12.98 -32.17 9.60
CA LYS A 573 -13.40 -32.00 10.99
C LYS A 573 -14.29 -30.78 11.15
N ILE A 574 -15.44 -30.93 11.80
CA ILE A 574 -16.23 -29.79 12.27
C ILE A 574 -15.44 -29.09 13.38
N VAL A 575 -15.11 -27.82 13.17
CA VAL A 575 -14.33 -27.00 14.12
C VAL A 575 -15.16 -25.93 14.80
N GLU A 576 -16.30 -25.55 14.23
CA GLU A 576 -17.24 -24.62 14.84
C GLU A 576 -18.68 -25.08 14.63
N HIS A 577 -19.48 -24.98 15.70
CA HIS A 577 -20.92 -25.23 15.66
C HIS A 577 -21.65 -24.32 16.65
N GLY A 578 -22.18 -23.21 16.16
CA GLY A 578 -22.91 -22.24 16.97
C GLY A 578 -23.83 -21.33 16.14
N PRO A 579 -24.58 -20.43 16.78
CA PRO A 579 -25.62 -19.61 16.14
C PRO A 579 -25.09 -18.50 15.23
N VAL A 580 -23.79 -18.18 15.27
CA VAL A 580 -23.16 -17.13 14.44
C VAL A 580 -22.51 -17.74 13.21
N ARG A 581 -21.78 -18.84 13.40
CA ARG A 581 -21.01 -19.50 12.35
C ARG A 581 -20.87 -20.99 12.59
N VAL A 582 -20.93 -21.73 11.50
CA VAL A 582 -20.55 -23.14 11.41
C VAL A 582 -19.37 -23.29 10.48
N ALA A 583 -18.43 -24.18 10.82
CA ALA A 583 -17.22 -24.35 10.04
C ALA A 583 -16.67 -25.77 10.06
N ILE A 584 -16.16 -26.19 8.91
CA ILE A 584 -15.42 -27.44 8.73
C ILE A 584 -13.97 -27.09 8.34
N GLN A 585 -13.03 -27.68 9.07
CA GLN A 585 -11.63 -27.69 8.70
C GLN A 585 -11.33 -28.91 7.83
N VAL A 586 -10.66 -28.66 6.72
CA VAL A 586 -10.12 -29.68 5.83
C VAL A 586 -8.61 -29.53 5.77
N THR A 587 -7.84 -30.57 6.08
CA THR A 587 -6.39 -30.59 5.85
C THR A 587 -6.06 -31.50 4.70
N LYS A 588 -5.18 -31.08 3.78
CA LYS A 588 -4.78 -31.86 2.62
C LYS A 588 -3.29 -31.70 2.36
N LYS A 589 -2.69 -32.70 1.71
CA LYS A 589 -1.35 -32.65 1.12
C LYS A 589 -1.42 -32.77 -0.39
N GLY A 590 -0.35 -32.34 -1.04
CA GLY A 590 -0.18 -32.45 -2.47
C GLY A 590 1.20 -31.99 -2.88
N LYS A 591 1.87 -32.77 -3.72
CA LYS A 591 3.30 -32.60 -4.02
C LYS A 591 4.09 -32.49 -2.69
N ASN A 592 4.92 -31.45 -2.55
CA ASN A 592 5.71 -31.20 -1.35
C ASN A 592 5.06 -30.16 -0.43
N SER A 593 3.75 -29.92 -0.54
CA SER A 593 3.03 -28.88 0.20
C SER A 593 1.86 -29.44 1.01
N MET A 594 1.40 -28.67 1.99
CA MET A 594 0.22 -29.01 2.79
C MET A 594 -0.62 -27.75 3.04
N ILE A 595 -1.94 -27.92 3.07
CA ILE A 595 -2.90 -26.83 3.28
C ILE A 595 -3.92 -27.20 4.34
N SER A 596 -4.29 -26.23 5.18
CA SER A 596 -5.47 -26.27 6.03
C SER A 596 -6.48 -25.24 5.53
N GLN A 597 -7.68 -25.69 5.22
CA GLN A 597 -8.80 -24.86 4.78
C GLN A 597 -9.88 -24.88 5.85
N VAL A 598 -10.34 -23.72 6.32
CA VAL A 598 -11.54 -23.60 7.16
C VAL A 598 -12.66 -23.02 6.31
N ILE A 599 -13.58 -23.89 5.90
CA ILE A 599 -14.77 -23.56 5.11
C ILE A 599 -15.88 -23.22 6.10
N SER A 600 -16.53 -22.07 5.95
CA SER A 600 -17.51 -21.59 6.93
C SER A 600 -18.75 -20.95 6.30
N LEU A 601 -19.87 -21.10 7.00
CA LEU A 601 -21.13 -20.40 6.74
C LEU A 601 -21.55 -19.63 7.99
N ALA A 602 -21.80 -18.34 7.82
CA ALA A 602 -22.32 -17.48 8.88
C ALA A 602 -23.86 -17.40 8.85
N ALA A 603 -24.43 -16.86 9.93
CA ALA A 603 -25.79 -16.35 9.99
C ALA A 603 -25.87 -14.92 9.42
N GLY A 604 -27.09 -14.40 9.28
CA GLY A 604 -27.33 -13.03 8.81
C GLY A 604 -26.79 -12.76 7.41
N ASP A 605 -26.51 -11.49 7.10
CA ASP A 605 -26.02 -11.08 5.78
C ASP A 605 -24.63 -11.61 5.45
N ALA A 606 -23.76 -11.82 6.46
CA ALA A 606 -22.47 -12.50 6.28
C ALA A 606 -22.64 -13.91 5.70
N GLY A 607 -23.75 -14.58 6.01
CA GLY A 607 -24.10 -15.90 5.52
C GLY A 607 -24.36 -15.99 4.00
N LYS A 608 -24.40 -14.86 3.30
CA LYS A 608 -24.50 -14.82 1.83
C LYS A 608 -23.20 -15.24 1.13
N ARG A 609 -22.09 -15.36 1.86
CA ARG A 609 -20.79 -15.79 1.32
C ARG A 609 -20.38 -17.14 1.91
N ILE A 610 -19.74 -17.96 1.09
CA ILE A 610 -19.08 -19.19 1.54
C ILE A 610 -17.59 -18.86 1.66
N GLU A 611 -17.13 -18.62 2.89
CA GLU A 611 -15.75 -18.18 3.14
C GLU A 611 -14.82 -19.39 3.35
N VAL A 612 -13.66 -19.35 2.70
CA VAL A 612 -12.60 -20.34 2.82
C VAL A 612 -11.33 -19.65 3.29
N ASN A 613 -10.98 -19.85 4.57
CA ASN A 613 -9.70 -19.42 5.13
C ASN A 613 -8.64 -20.47 4.82
N ASN A 614 -7.51 -20.08 4.24
CA ASN A 614 -6.46 -21.01 3.85
C ASN A 614 -5.17 -20.65 4.58
N LYS A 615 -4.52 -21.68 5.14
CA LYS A 615 -3.15 -21.64 5.62
C LYS A 615 -2.36 -22.72 4.91
N ILE A 616 -1.41 -22.34 4.07
CA ILE A 616 -0.59 -23.27 3.27
C ILE A 616 0.86 -23.22 3.72
N ASP A 617 1.46 -24.38 4.00
CA ASP A 617 2.90 -24.54 4.08
C ASP A 617 3.38 -25.05 2.72
N TRP A 618 3.95 -24.13 1.94
CA TRP A 618 4.27 -24.31 0.52
C TRP A 618 5.76 -24.59 0.31
N GLN A 619 6.07 -25.72 -0.33
CA GLN A 619 7.42 -26.07 -0.80
C GLN A 619 7.42 -26.81 -2.15
N SER A 620 6.30 -26.76 -2.87
CA SER A 620 6.19 -27.37 -4.20
C SER A 620 6.99 -26.57 -5.24
N LYS A 621 7.58 -27.27 -6.21
CA LYS A 621 8.40 -26.69 -7.29
C LYS A 621 7.75 -26.93 -8.66
N GLU A 622 8.10 -26.08 -9.63
CA GLU A 622 7.70 -26.19 -11.04
C GLU A 622 6.18 -26.21 -11.26
N VAL A 623 5.42 -25.57 -10.36
CA VAL A 623 3.96 -25.59 -10.36
C VAL A 623 3.33 -24.27 -9.91
N SER A 624 2.11 -24.04 -10.40
CA SER A 624 1.14 -23.16 -9.76
C SER A 624 0.07 -24.00 -9.06
N LEU A 625 -0.45 -23.51 -7.94
CA LEU A 625 -1.64 -24.04 -7.28
C LEU A 625 -2.81 -23.10 -7.54
N LYS A 626 -3.91 -23.62 -8.08
CA LYS A 626 -5.12 -22.85 -8.36
C LYS A 626 -6.34 -23.42 -7.65
N ALA A 627 -7.21 -22.57 -7.13
CA ALA A 627 -8.56 -22.95 -6.77
C ALA A 627 -9.44 -22.85 -8.03
N ALA A 628 -10.03 -23.97 -8.44
CA ALA A 628 -10.91 -24.03 -9.61
C ALA A 628 -12.37 -24.16 -9.20
N PHE A 629 -13.24 -23.42 -9.89
CA PHE A 629 -14.67 -23.35 -9.64
C PHE A 629 -15.44 -23.65 -10.94
N PRO A 630 -15.66 -24.94 -11.28
CA PRO A 630 -16.53 -25.33 -12.38
C PRO A 630 -17.99 -25.06 -11.99
N THR A 631 -18.61 -24.07 -12.61
CA THR A 631 -19.97 -23.62 -12.25
C THR A 631 -21.01 -24.19 -13.20
N THR A 632 -22.29 -24.12 -12.81
CA THR A 632 -23.44 -24.36 -13.70
C THR A 632 -23.76 -23.15 -14.58
N VAL A 633 -23.07 -22.02 -14.36
CA VAL A 633 -23.20 -20.78 -15.13
C VAL A 633 -22.34 -20.86 -16.39
N ILE A 634 -22.88 -20.42 -17.53
CA ILE A 634 -22.17 -20.47 -18.81
C ILE A 634 -22.15 -19.09 -19.46
N ASN A 635 -20.94 -18.53 -19.62
CA ASN A 635 -20.71 -17.32 -20.39
C ASN A 635 -19.31 -17.33 -21.01
N GLU A 636 -19.17 -16.75 -22.21
CA GLU A 636 -17.85 -16.57 -22.82
C GLU A 636 -17.02 -15.54 -22.05
N ASN A 637 -17.68 -14.46 -21.60
CA ASN A 637 -17.03 -13.38 -20.86
C ASN A 637 -17.23 -13.53 -19.35
N ALA A 638 -16.19 -13.22 -18.60
CA ALA A 638 -16.24 -12.97 -17.16
C ALA A 638 -15.93 -11.49 -16.88
N THR A 639 -16.49 -10.97 -15.79
CA THR A 639 -16.29 -9.58 -15.35
C THR A 639 -15.27 -9.54 -14.23
N TYR A 640 -14.30 -8.63 -14.30
CA TYR A 640 -13.21 -8.51 -13.33
C TYR A 640 -13.21 -7.12 -12.70
N GLY A 641 -13.22 -7.05 -11.37
CA GLY A 641 -13.11 -5.80 -10.62
C GLY A 641 -11.67 -5.26 -10.62
N MET A 642 -11.46 -4.02 -11.07
CA MET A 642 -10.17 -3.33 -11.18
C MET A 642 -10.08 -2.12 -10.22
N ASN A 643 -10.64 -2.26 -9.01
CA ASN A 643 -10.95 -1.20 -8.03
C ASN A 643 -11.97 -0.16 -8.53
N THR A 644 -11.58 0.72 -9.44
CA THR A 644 -12.38 1.90 -9.83
C THR A 644 -13.33 1.64 -11.01
N ALA A 645 -13.23 0.46 -11.62
CA ALA A 645 -14.17 0.00 -12.63
C ALA A 645 -14.21 -1.53 -12.70
N ALA A 646 -15.13 -2.06 -13.48
CA ALA A 646 -15.18 -3.46 -13.87
C ALA A 646 -15.02 -3.59 -15.39
N ILE A 647 -14.30 -4.63 -15.85
CA ILE A 647 -14.10 -4.92 -17.28
C ILE A 647 -14.38 -6.38 -17.60
N GLN A 648 -14.78 -6.65 -18.83
CA GLN A 648 -15.03 -8.01 -19.31
C GLN A 648 -13.82 -8.57 -20.06
N ARG A 649 -13.53 -9.85 -19.81
CA ARG A 649 -12.53 -10.62 -20.58
C ARG A 649 -13.12 -11.96 -20.99
N SER A 650 -12.76 -12.42 -22.19
CA SER A 650 -13.19 -13.70 -22.75
C SER A 650 -12.50 -14.88 -22.06
N THR A 651 -12.90 -16.08 -22.47
CA THR A 651 -12.16 -17.33 -22.25
C THR A 651 -10.69 -17.23 -22.67
N ASN A 652 -9.86 -18.03 -22.01
CA ASN A 652 -8.41 -18.06 -22.21
C ASN A 652 -8.04 -18.25 -23.68
N ASN A 653 -7.01 -17.52 -24.12
CA ASN A 653 -6.35 -17.67 -25.42
C ASN A 653 -4.85 -17.41 -25.29
N GLU A 654 -4.09 -17.50 -26.39
CA GLU A 654 -2.63 -17.33 -26.38
C GLU A 654 -2.12 -15.95 -25.94
N VAL A 655 -3.01 -14.96 -25.87
CA VAL A 655 -2.69 -13.59 -25.44
C VAL A 655 -3.15 -13.32 -24.00
N LYS A 656 -4.32 -13.83 -23.61
CA LYS A 656 -4.93 -13.60 -22.30
C LYS A 656 -5.29 -14.95 -21.67
N PHE A 657 -4.42 -15.45 -20.80
CA PHE A 657 -4.59 -16.75 -20.14
C PHE A 657 -4.26 -16.75 -18.64
N GLU A 658 -3.71 -15.64 -18.15
CA GLU A 658 -3.57 -15.26 -16.74
C GLU A 658 -3.80 -13.75 -16.73
N VAL A 659 -4.77 -13.26 -15.98
CA VAL A 659 -5.18 -11.85 -16.02
C VAL A 659 -5.29 -11.27 -14.61
N PRO A 660 -5.01 -9.97 -14.45
CA PRO A 660 -5.14 -9.33 -13.17
C PRO A 660 -6.60 -9.34 -12.75
N ASN A 661 -6.83 -9.76 -11.53
CA ASN A 661 -8.05 -9.54 -10.77
C ASN A 661 -7.68 -8.79 -9.50
N ARG A 662 -8.66 -8.11 -8.93
CA ARG A 662 -8.56 -7.58 -7.58
C ARG A 662 -9.65 -8.26 -6.76
N GLN A 663 -10.19 -7.57 -5.77
CA GLN A 663 -11.03 -8.13 -4.71
C GLN A 663 -12.18 -9.05 -5.15
N TRP A 664 -12.61 -9.01 -6.41
CA TRP A 664 -13.58 -9.92 -6.98
C TRP A 664 -13.46 -10.07 -8.50
N PHE A 665 -13.94 -11.21 -8.99
CA PHE A 665 -14.26 -11.47 -10.40
C PHE A 665 -15.47 -12.39 -10.51
N ASP A 666 -16.21 -12.31 -11.59
CA ASP A 666 -17.57 -12.82 -11.70
C ASP A 666 -17.85 -13.51 -13.03
N LEU A 667 -18.60 -14.60 -12.95
CA LEU A 667 -19.24 -15.23 -14.10
C LEU A 667 -20.77 -15.12 -13.93
N THR A 668 -21.39 -14.25 -14.72
CA THR A 668 -22.85 -14.12 -14.81
C THR A 668 -23.35 -14.84 -16.06
N ASP A 669 -24.46 -15.58 -15.93
CA ASP A 669 -25.10 -16.30 -17.04
C ASP A 669 -25.48 -15.35 -18.18
N ARG A 670 -25.49 -15.81 -19.42
CA ARG A 670 -25.89 -14.99 -20.58
C ARG A 670 -27.30 -14.38 -20.45
N SER A 671 -28.19 -15.02 -19.69
CA SER A 671 -29.52 -14.51 -19.38
C SER A 671 -29.55 -13.39 -18.33
N ASN A 672 -28.42 -13.10 -17.68
CA ASN A 672 -28.30 -12.22 -16.50
C ASN A 672 -29.25 -12.59 -15.35
N SER A 673 -29.62 -13.87 -15.24
CA SER A 673 -30.55 -14.36 -14.21
C SER A 673 -29.86 -14.94 -12.97
N TYR A 674 -28.58 -15.32 -13.09
CA TYR A 674 -27.81 -15.94 -12.02
C TYR A 674 -26.31 -15.79 -12.31
N GLY A 675 -25.49 -15.68 -11.27
CA GLY A 675 -24.05 -15.61 -11.40
C GLY A 675 -23.30 -16.12 -10.18
N VAL A 676 -21.98 -16.22 -10.32
CA VAL A 676 -21.07 -16.60 -9.25
C VAL A 676 -19.88 -15.66 -9.26
N SER A 677 -19.74 -14.88 -8.18
CA SER A 677 -18.53 -14.09 -7.94
C SER A 677 -17.56 -14.87 -7.06
N ILE A 678 -16.29 -14.84 -7.43
CA ILE A 678 -15.17 -15.26 -6.58
C ILE A 678 -14.57 -14.00 -5.97
N LEU A 679 -14.50 -13.98 -4.65
CA LEU A 679 -13.96 -12.88 -3.86
C LEU A 679 -12.58 -13.28 -3.31
N GLU A 680 -11.62 -12.36 -3.28
CA GLU A 680 -10.24 -12.62 -2.87
C GLU A 680 -9.71 -11.51 -1.96
N ASP A 681 -8.80 -11.83 -1.04
CA ASP A 681 -8.26 -10.87 -0.06
C ASP A 681 -6.79 -10.45 -0.24
N CYS A 682 -6.04 -11.07 -1.16
CA CYS A 682 -4.64 -10.78 -1.50
C CYS A 682 -4.06 -11.54 -2.72
N LYS A 683 -4.87 -12.15 -3.58
CA LYS A 683 -4.46 -12.92 -4.77
C LYS A 683 -4.88 -12.20 -6.04
N TYR A 684 -3.92 -11.88 -6.91
CA TYR A 684 -4.14 -10.98 -8.05
C TYR A 684 -4.17 -11.67 -9.41
N GLY A 685 -3.79 -12.96 -9.49
CA GLY A 685 -3.83 -13.75 -10.72
C GLY A 685 -5.09 -14.62 -10.82
N SER A 686 -5.75 -14.61 -11.98
CA SER A 686 -6.91 -15.48 -12.26
C SER A 686 -6.97 -15.86 -13.73
N ASP A 687 -7.70 -16.93 -14.04
CA ASP A 687 -7.96 -17.32 -15.42
C ASP A 687 -9.34 -17.96 -15.62
N LYS A 688 -9.68 -18.21 -16.89
CA LYS A 688 -10.94 -18.77 -17.33
C LYS A 688 -10.72 -19.77 -18.49
N PRO A 689 -10.45 -21.05 -18.20
CA PRO A 689 -10.08 -22.02 -19.23
C PRO A 689 -11.22 -22.37 -20.19
N ASP A 690 -12.47 -22.23 -19.77
CA ASP A 690 -13.67 -22.52 -20.56
C ASP A 690 -14.85 -21.59 -20.20
N ASN A 691 -16.03 -21.83 -20.77
CA ASN A 691 -17.21 -20.95 -20.58
C ASN A 691 -17.89 -21.05 -19.20
N SER A 692 -17.47 -21.99 -18.36
CA SER A 692 -18.14 -22.31 -17.08
C SER A 692 -17.20 -22.34 -15.87
N THR A 693 -15.88 -22.35 -16.11
CA THR A 693 -14.87 -22.51 -15.06
C THR A 693 -14.13 -21.20 -14.82
N LEU A 694 -14.12 -20.77 -13.56
CA LEU A 694 -13.25 -19.72 -13.05
C LEU A 694 -12.11 -20.35 -12.24
N ARG A 695 -10.89 -19.79 -12.31
CA ARG A 695 -9.81 -20.19 -11.39
C ARG A 695 -9.08 -18.99 -10.78
N LEU A 696 -8.83 -19.07 -9.48
CA LEU A 696 -7.97 -18.15 -8.74
C LEU A 696 -6.59 -18.78 -8.54
N THR A 697 -5.52 -18.05 -8.88
CA THR A 697 -4.14 -18.51 -8.66
C THR A 697 -3.73 -18.23 -7.22
N LEU A 698 -3.41 -19.29 -6.48
CA LEU A 698 -3.10 -19.20 -5.05
C LEU A 698 -1.60 -19.08 -4.79
N MET A 699 -0.80 -19.94 -5.43
CA MET A 699 0.66 -20.00 -5.30
C MET A 699 1.29 -20.24 -6.67
N TYR A 700 2.51 -19.75 -6.85
CA TYR A 700 3.28 -19.91 -8.07
C TYR A 700 4.77 -20.09 -7.76
N THR A 701 5.36 -21.21 -8.15
CA THR A 701 6.81 -21.44 -8.04
C THR A 701 7.30 -22.09 -9.33
N PRO A 702 7.95 -21.33 -10.22
CA PRO A 702 8.32 -21.79 -11.55
C PRO A 702 9.48 -22.79 -11.51
N LYS A 703 9.66 -23.53 -12.61
CA LYS A 703 10.99 -24.07 -12.92
C LYS A 703 11.92 -22.93 -13.28
N ALA A 704 13.08 -22.87 -12.63
CA ALA A 704 14.06 -21.80 -12.83
C ALA A 704 15.42 -22.37 -13.28
N ASN A 705 15.77 -22.15 -14.56
CA ASN A 705 17.11 -22.47 -15.10
C ASN A 705 18.04 -21.24 -15.07
N SER A 706 17.46 -20.04 -15.16
CA SER A 706 18.08 -18.77 -14.81
C SER A 706 17.41 -18.23 -13.53
N TYR A 707 18.07 -17.29 -12.83
CA TYR A 707 17.57 -16.77 -11.55
C TYR A 707 17.12 -17.90 -10.61
N VAL A 708 17.97 -18.92 -10.44
CA VAL A 708 17.63 -20.22 -9.82
C VAL A 708 16.96 -20.10 -8.43
N TYR A 709 17.24 -19.01 -7.70
CA TYR A 709 16.60 -18.69 -6.43
C TYR A 709 15.08 -18.45 -6.55
N GLN A 710 14.55 -18.16 -7.74
CA GLN A 710 13.11 -18.00 -8.00
C GLN A 710 12.37 -19.33 -7.93
N GLY A 711 13.06 -20.46 -8.14
CA GLY A 711 12.49 -21.81 -7.99
C GLY A 711 12.14 -22.21 -6.55
N THR A 712 12.37 -21.32 -5.58
CA THR A 712 12.03 -21.50 -4.16
C THR A 712 11.45 -20.23 -3.50
N GLN A 713 11.10 -19.20 -4.28
CA GLN A 713 10.80 -17.85 -3.76
C GLN A 713 9.66 -17.75 -2.77
N ASP A 714 8.64 -18.58 -2.94
CA ASP A 714 7.44 -18.58 -2.10
C ASP A 714 7.46 -19.68 -1.04
N TRP A 715 8.61 -20.28 -0.76
CA TRP A 715 8.72 -21.30 0.27
C TRP A 715 8.46 -20.73 1.65
N GLY A 716 7.48 -21.28 2.35
CA GLY A 716 7.07 -20.78 3.67
C GLY A 716 5.60 -21.01 3.94
N ILE A 717 5.11 -20.42 5.04
CA ILE A 717 3.69 -20.44 5.40
C ILE A 717 3.03 -19.17 4.85
N HIS A 718 1.89 -19.35 4.18
CA HIS A 718 1.08 -18.27 3.64
C HIS A 718 -0.36 -18.40 4.09
N ASP A 719 -0.93 -17.29 4.56
CA ASP A 719 -2.35 -17.16 4.86
C ASP A 719 -3.04 -16.37 3.75
N PHE A 720 -4.25 -16.79 3.38
CA PHE A 720 -5.11 -16.05 2.45
C PHE A 720 -6.55 -16.53 2.54
N LYS A 721 -7.49 -15.67 2.14
CA LYS A 721 -8.92 -15.94 2.14
C LYS A 721 -9.49 -15.73 0.74
N TYR A 722 -10.37 -16.63 0.34
CA TYR A 722 -11.29 -16.37 -0.75
C TYR A 722 -12.72 -16.74 -0.33
N ALA A 723 -13.70 -16.24 -1.06
CA ALA A 723 -15.08 -16.63 -0.86
C ALA A 723 -15.81 -16.86 -2.18
N ILE A 724 -16.76 -17.79 -2.15
CA ILE A 724 -17.68 -18.04 -3.26
C ILE A 724 -18.98 -17.30 -2.93
N TYR A 725 -19.43 -16.44 -3.85
CA TYR A 725 -20.65 -15.65 -3.72
C TYR A 725 -21.58 -15.94 -4.90
N PRO A 726 -22.42 -16.98 -4.80
CA PRO A 726 -23.52 -17.19 -5.74
C PRO A 726 -24.57 -16.10 -5.56
N HIS A 727 -25.14 -15.61 -6.66
CA HIS A 727 -26.11 -14.54 -6.62
C HIS A 727 -27.18 -14.65 -7.70
N VAL A 728 -28.35 -14.06 -7.41
CA VAL A 728 -29.43 -13.90 -8.37
C VAL A 728 -29.21 -12.61 -9.14
N SER A 729 -29.43 -12.66 -10.45
CA SER A 729 -29.17 -11.59 -11.42
C SER A 729 -27.69 -11.45 -11.82
N ASP A 730 -27.25 -10.24 -12.15
CA ASP A 730 -25.87 -9.90 -12.50
C ASP A 730 -25.09 -9.37 -11.29
N TRP A 731 -23.77 -9.30 -11.42
CA TRP A 731 -22.85 -8.80 -10.38
C TRP A 731 -23.17 -7.38 -9.89
N GLU A 732 -23.78 -6.54 -10.75
CA GLU A 732 -24.17 -5.17 -10.43
C GLU A 732 -25.32 -5.18 -9.42
N ARG A 733 -26.43 -5.85 -9.75
CA ARG A 733 -27.60 -5.94 -8.87
C ARG A 733 -27.34 -6.77 -7.62
N ALA A 734 -26.43 -7.74 -7.71
CA ALA A 734 -25.99 -8.53 -6.57
C ALA A 734 -25.05 -7.77 -5.63
N GLY A 735 -24.45 -6.66 -6.07
CA GLY A 735 -23.53 -5.87 -5.25
C GLY A 735 -22.20 -6.60 -5.00
N SER A 736 -21.66 -7.31 -5.98
CA SER A 736 -20.37 -8.01 -5.87
C SER A 736 -19.21 -7.10 -5.43
N PRO A 737 -19.10 -5.81 -5.85
CA PRO A 737 -18.09 -4.89 -5.33
C PRO A 737 -18.13 -4.74 -3.80
N TRP A 738 -19.34 -4.68 -3.21
CA TRP A 738 -19.50 -4.59 -1.77
C TRP A 738 -19.14 -5.89 -1.07
N GLN A 739 -19.52 -7.04 -1.62
CA GLN A 739 -19.12 -8.32 -1.04
C GLN A 739 -17.59 -8.51 -1.05
N GLY A 740 -16.91 -8.09 -2.13
CA GLY A 740 -15.44 -8.05 -2.19
C GLY A 740 -14.85 -7.12 -1.13
N SER A 741 -15.42 -5.92 -0.96
CA SER A 741 -15.03 -4.97 0.08
C SER A 741 -15.23 -5.52 1.49
N PHE A 742 -16.32 -6.26 1.73
CA PHE A 742 -16.62 -6.85 3.03
C PHE A 742 -15.61 -7.93 3.41
N LEU A 743 -15.22 -8.78 2.46
CA LEU A 743 -14.19 -9.80 2.67
C LEU A 743 -12.83 -9.17 3.01
N ASN A 744 -12.48 -8.09 2.32
CA ASN A 744 -11.16 -7.45 2.43
C ASN A 744 -11.04 -6.58 3.69
N ALA A 745 -12.11 -5.87 4.06
CA ALA A 745 -12.13 -4.94 5.18
C ALA A 745 -13.10 -5.47 6.27
N PRO A 746 -12.67 -6.43 7.11
CA PRO A 746 -13.52 -6.99 8.16
C PRO A 746 -13.85 -5.96 9.24
N LEU A 747 -14.86 -6.25 10.07
CA LEU A 747 -15.17 -5.44 11.25
C LEU A 747 -14.04 -5.54 12.28
N ILE A 748 -13.71 -4.43 12.93
CA ILE A 748 -12.56 -4.35 13.86
C ILE A 748 -13.07 -3.99 15.27
N GLY A 749 -12.88 -4.91 16.23
CA GLY A 749 -13.28 -4.71 17.62
C GLY A 749 -12.18 -4.16 18.51
N PHE A 750 -12.55 -3.29 19.44
CA PHE A 750 -11.70 -2.72 20.47
C PHE A 750 -12.40 -2.78 21.84
N GLU A 751 -11.71 -3.22 22.90
CA GLU A 751 -12.17 -3.03 24.28
C GLU A 751 -11.74 -1.64 24.76
N THR A 752 -12.61 -0.96 25.49
CA THR A 752 -12.37 0.38 26.09
C THR A 752 -12.99 0.44 27.48
N SER A 753 -12.65 1.46 28.27
CA SER A 753 -13.25 1.66 29.58
C SER A 753 -14.71 2.12 29.48
N LYS A 754 -15.45 2.03 30.60
CA LYS A 754 -16.86 2.43 30.66
C LYS A 754 -16.97 3.87 31.14
N HIS A 755 -17.52 4.73 30.31
CA HIS A 755 -17.77 6.12 30.67
C HIS A 755 -19.01 6.65 29.94
N ASP A 756 -19.50 7.80 30.38
CA ASP A 756 -20.49 8.54 29.61
C ASP A 756 -19.75 9.28 28.49
N GLY A 757 -20.44 9.55 27.38
CA GLY A 757 -19.90 10.28 26.23
C GLY A 757 -20.91 11.29 25.73
N ALA A 758 -20.43 12.30 25.00
CA ALA A 758 -21.28 13.34 24.43
C ALA A 758 -22.10 12.82 23.23
N LEU A 759 -21.60 11.80 22.54
CA LEU A 759 -22.28 11.06 21.49
C LEU A 759 -23.05 9.88 22.09
N GLY A 760 -23.94 9.31 21.29
CA GLY A 760 -24.66 8.09 21.63
C GLY A 760 -23.76 6.85 21.68
N LYS A 761 -24.38 5.69 21.55
CA LYS A 761 -23.69 4.39 21.49
C LYS A 761 -23.21 4.04 20.07
N ASP A 762 -23.44 4.91 19.11
CA ASP A 762 -23.01 4.75 17.73
C ASP A 762 -22.70 6.11 17.08
N VAL A 763 -21.93 6.05 16.00
CA VAL A 763 -21.66 7.19 15.14
C VAL A 763 -21.41 6.71 13.72
N SER A 764 -22.03 7.39 12.74
CA SER A 764 -21.67 7.27 11.33
C SER A 764 -20.87 8.50 10.94
N LEU A 765 -19.71 8.28 10.33
CA LEU A 765 -18.72 9.34 10.14
C LEU A 765 -18.87 9.96 8.76
N ILE A 766 -19.24 9.12 7.79
CA ILE A 766 -19.67 9.51 6.46
C ILE A 766 -20.82 8.58 6.05
N ARG A 767 -21.90 9.15 5.53
CA ARG A 767 -23.06 8.42 5.03
C ARG A 767 -23.34 8.77 3.58
N LEU A 768 -23.45 7.74 2.74
CA LEU A 768 -23.95 7.85 1.38
C LEU A 768 -25.45 7.51 1.36
N ASN A 769 -26.22 8.16 0.51
CA ASN A 769 -27.64 7.82 0.28
C ASN A 769 -27.84 6.69 -0.74
N THR A 770 -26.76 6.13 -1.28
CA THR A 770 -26.77 5.10 -2.31
C THR A 770 -25.61 4.14 -2.11
N ASP A 771 -25.81 2.90 -2.54
CA ASP A 771 -24.81 1.84 -2.66
C ASP A 771 -24.04 1.89 -4.00
N LYS A 772 -24.37 2.82 -4.91
CA LYS A 772 -23.71 2.96 -6.23
C LYS A 772 -22.32 3.56 -6.17
N VAL A 773 -21.95 4.12 -5.02
CA VAL A 773 -20.72 4.90 -4.84
C VAL A 773 -19.97 4.36 -3.62
N ASP A 774 -18.65 4.20 -3.72
CA ASP A 774 -17.77 3.96 -2.57
C ASP A 774 -16.91 5.20 -2.27
N ILE A 775 -16.42 5.26 -1.03
CA ILE A 775 -15.42 6.21 -0.57
C ILE A 775 -14.04 5.56 -0.77
N MET A 776 -13.26 6.09 -1.71
CA MET A 776 -11.86 5.68 -1.89
C MET A 776 -10.98 6.20 -0.75
N ALA A 777 -11.16 7.46 -0.36
CA ALA A 777 -10.37 8.11 0.69
C ALA A 777 -11.19 9.14 1.46
N PHE A 778 -10.94 9.21 2.77
CA PHE A 778 -11.30 10.34 3.62
C PHE A 778 -10.11 10.66 4.51
N LYS A 779 -9.45 11.79 4.23
CA LYS A 779 -8.19 12.17 4.87
C LYS A 779 -8.08 13.67 5.07
N LYS A 780 -7.08 14.16 5.80
CA LYS A 780 -6.71 15.59 5.79
C LYS A 780 -5.92 15.94 4.54
N ALA A 781 -6.10 17.13 3.98
CA ALA A 781 -5.34 17.60 2.82
C ALA A 781 -3.85 17.80 3.16
N GLU A 782 -2.96 17.64 2.18
CA GLU A 782 -1.51 17.70 2.39
C GLU A 782 -0.98 19.11 2.62
N GLU A 783 -1.62 20.13 2.03
CA GLU A 783 -1.17 21.53 2.08
C GLU A 783 -2.24 22.50 2.63
N SER A 784 -3.29 22.01 3.29
CA SER A 784 -4.34 22.86 3.86
C SER A 784 -5.12 22.19 5.00
N ASP A 785 -5.95 22.96 5.71
CA ASP A 785 -6.81 22.46 6.81
C ASP A 785 -8.12 21.78 6.34
N TYR A 786 -8.28 21.54 5.04
CA TYR A 786 -9.44 20.83 4.49
C TYR A 786 -9.32 19.33 4.70
N TYR A 787 -10.45 18.65 4.68
CA TYR A 787 -10.52 17.20 4.52
C TYR A 787 -10.80 16.86 3.05
N ILE A 788 -10.14 15.84 2.53
CA ILE A 788 -10.34 15.32 1.19
C ILE A 788 -11.30 14.13 1.27
N VAL A 789 -12.37 14.18 0.49
CA VAL A 789 -13.31 13.06 0.28
C VAL A 789 -13.23 12.66 -1.18
N ARG A 790 -12.83 11.42 -1.45
CA ARG A 790 -12.72 10.86 -2.80
C ARG A 790 -13.72 9.72 -2.98
N LEU A 791 -14.47 9.78 -4.07
CA LEU A 791 -15.59 8.91 -4.37
C LEU A 791 -15.37 8.19 -5.71
N ASN A 792 -15.90 6.98 -5.85
CA ASN A 792 -15.93 6.23 -7.11
C ASN A 792 -17.30 5.60 -7.34
N GLU A 793 -17.82 5.71 -8.57
CA GLU A 793 -19.02 4.98 -9.01
C GLU A 793 -18.67 3.53 -9.36
N LEU A 794 -19.43 2.56 -8.86
CA LEU A 794 -19.02 1.14 -8.82
C LEU A 794 -19.56 0.27 -9.96
N TYR A 795 -20.65 0.66 -10.60
CA TYR A 795 -21.46 -0.22 -11.45
C TYR A 795 -21.44 0.16 -12.93
N GLY A 796 -20.71 1.20 -13.31
CA GLY A 796 -20.61 1.64 -14.70
C GLY A 796 -21.87 2.32 -15.21
N ARG A 797 -22.65 2.94 -14.30
CA ARG A 797 -23.90 3.64 -14.62
C ARG A 797 -23.94 5.01 -13.94
N ASP A 798 -24.70 5.92 -14.51
CA ASP A 798 -24.88 7.22 -13.89
C ASP A 798 -25.63 7.09 -12.55
N ALA A 799 -25.08 7.74 -11.52
CA ALA A 799 -25.64 7.88 -10.19
C ALA A 799 -25.99 9.35 -9.97
N ASN A 800 -27.28 9.68 -10.09
CA ASN A 800 -27.81 11.03 -9.92
C ASN A 800 -28.30 11.24 -8.49
N GLY A 801 -28.17 12.47 -7.98
CA GLY A 801 -28.63 12.86 -6.64
C GLY A 801 -27.85 12.16 -5.53
N VAL A 802 -26.57 11.88 -5.75
CA VAL A 802 -25.69 11.32 -4.72
C VAL A 802 -25.47 12.39 -3.65
N SER A 803 -25.69 12.02 -2.40
CA SER A 803 -25.46 12.88 -1.25
C SER A 803 -24.50 12.22 -0.27
N VAL A 804 -23.42 12.92 0.07
CA VAL A 804 -22.48 12.56 1.13
C VAL A 804 -22.80 13.39 2.36
N SER A 805 -23.27 12.74 3.42
CA SER A 805 -23.62 13.39 4.68
C SER A 805 -22.54 13.17 5.74
N PHE A 806 -22.20 14.24 6.43
CA PHE A 806 -21.22 14.28 7.51
C PHE A 806 -21.92 14.65 8.83
N PRO A 807 -21.37 14.25 10.00
CA PRO A 807 -21.88 14.66 11.31
C PRO A 807 -21.65 16.15 11.62
N ALA A 808 -21.05 16.90 10.69
CA ALA A 808 -20.61 18.27 10.86
C ALA A 808 -21.18 19.18 9.77
N LYS A 809 -21.46 20.44 10.11
CA LYS A 809 -21.81 21.46 9.11
C LYS A 809 -20.60 21.75 8.22
N ILE A 810 -20.79 21.74 6.90
CA ILE A 810 -19.82 22.19 5.92
C ILE A 810 -19.87 23.71 5.84
N THR A 811 -18.71 24.33 6.00
CA THR A 811 -18.52 25.79 5.91
C THR A 811 -18.00 26.21 4.54
N GLU A 812 -17.21 25.35 3.90
CA GLU A 812 -16.64 25.57 2.58
C GLU A 812 -16.34 24.23 1.92
N ALA A 813 -16.58 24.12 0.61
CA ALA A 813 -16.14 22.97 -0.17
C ALA A 813 -15.89 23.35 -1.64
N TYR A 814 -15.00 22.62 -2.30
CA TYR A 814 -14.75 22.72 -3.74
C TYR A 814 -14.24 21.39 -4.30
N GLU A 815 -14.41 21.19 -5.61
CA GLU A 815 -13.94 19.99 -6.30
C GLU A 815 -12.43 20.08 -6.57
N VAL A 816 -11.74 18.96 -6.36
CA VAL A 816 -10.30 18.81 -6.55
C VAL A 816 -9.96 17.59 -7.41
N ASN A 817 -8.78 17.59 -8.02
CA ASN A 817 -8.22 16.42 -8.70
C ASN A 817 -7.49 15.48 -7.70
N GLY A 818 -6.85 14.43 -8.21
CA GLY A 818 -6.05 13.46 -7.45
C GLY A 818 -4.87 14.06 -6.69
N GLN A 819 -4.33 15.17 -7.18
CA GLN A 819 -3.27 15.95 -6.54
C GLN A 819 -3.80 17.04 -5.59
N GLU A 820 -5.09 17.01 -5.26
CA GLU A 820 -5.76 17.97 -4.36
C GLU A 820 -5.83 19.42 -4.90
N GLN A 821 -5.63 19.61 -6.20
CA GLN A 821 -5.71 20.92 -6.85
C GLN A 821 -7.16 21.26 -7.18
N LYS A 822 -7.60 22.49 -6.90
CA LYS A 822 -8.97 22.96 -7.20
C LYS A 822 -9.25 22.90 -8.71
N ILE A 823 -10.34 22.23 -9.10
CA ILE A 823 -10.79 22.09 -10.50
C ILE A 823 -12.23 22.58 -10.73
N GLY A 824 -13.00 22.81 -9.67
CA GLY A 824 -14.39 23.25 -9.78
C GLY A 824 -14.97 23.64 -8.44
N ASP A 825 -16.21 24.11 -8.45
CA ASP A 825 -16.97 24.40 -7.23
C ASP A 825 -17.74 23.15 -6.75
N ALA A 826 -18.11 23.12 -5.47
CA ALA A 826 -18.89 22.03 -4.88
C ALA A 826 -20.29 22.51 -4.50
N ASN A 827 -21.29 21.67 -4.72
CA ASN A 827 -22.65 21.91 -4.25
C ASN A 827 -22.82 21.27 -2.86
N PHE A 828 -23.02 22.09 -1.83
CA PHE A 828 -23.23 21.61 -0.46
C PHE A 828 -24.26 22.45 0.28
N ASN A 829 -24.92 21.83 1.26
CA ASN A 829 -25.85 22.50 2.16
C ASN A 829 -25.78 21.83 3.54
N ASN A 830 -25.64 22.64 4.60
CA ASN A 830 -25.43 22.16 5.96
C ASN A 830 -24.32 21.11 6.01
N GLY A 831 -24.58 19.89 6.49
CA GLY A 831 -23.60 18.80 6.56
C GLY A 831 -23.57 17.88 5.35
N THR A 832 -24.12 18.29 4.20
CA THR A 832 -24.29 17.41 3.04
C THR A 832 -23.64 18.00 1.79
N LEU A 833 -22.78 17.19 1.14
CA LEU A 833 -22.23 17.43 -0.19
C LEU A 833 -23.10 16.70 -1.23
N ASN A 834 -23.56 17.40 -2.26
CA ASN A 834 -24.45 16.87 -3.30
C ASN A 834 -23.75 16.84 -4.65
N LEU A 835 -23.89 15.74 -5.37
CA LEU A 835 -23.25 15.55 -6.66
C LEU A 835 -23.98 14.51 -7.52
N ASP A 836 -23.70 14.55 -8.82
CA ASP A 836 -23.96 13.45 -9.73
C ASP A 836 -22.63 12.78 -10.09
N MET A 837 -22.65 11.48 -10.39
CA MET A 837 -21.50 10.72 -10.85
C MET A 837 -21.86 9.99 -12.13
N THR A 838 -21.03 10.12 -13.15
CA THR A 838 -21.16 9.31 -14.37
C THR A 838 -20.55 7.93 -14.18
N LYS A 839 -20.79 7.02 -15.12
CA LYS A 839 -20.18 5.68 -15.15
C LYS A 839 -18.71 5.66 -14.71
N PHE A 840 -18.38 4.83 -13.72
CA PHE A 840 -17.03 4.62 -13.18
C PHE A 840 -16.26 5.88 -12.77
N ALA A 841 -16.92 7.03 -12.65
CA ALA A 841 -16.24 8.29 -12.41
C ALA A 841 -15.55 8.29 -11.05
N ILE A 842 -14.37 8.90 -11.00
CA ILE A 842 -13.71 9.30 -9.75
C ILE A 842 -13.98 10.79 -9.56
N ARG A 843 -14.45 11.19 -8.38
CA ARG A 843 -14.61 12.61 -8.01
C ARG A 843 -14.00 12.88 -6.65
N SER A 844 -13.52 14.09 -6.41
CA SER A 844 -12.88 14.43 -5.13
C SER A 844 -13.19 15.84 -4.70
N PHE A 845 -13.33 16.03 -3.41
CA PHE A 845 -13.74 17.31 -2.84
C PHE A 845 -12.86 17.64 -1.64
N ALA A 846 -12.40 18.89 -1.59
CA ALA A 846 -11.89 19.47 -0.37
C ALA A 846 -13.08 20.05 0.40
N VAL A 847 -13.23 19.66 1.66
CA VAL A 847 -14.38 19.99 2.52
C VAL A 847 -13.86 20.52 3.85
N LYS A 848 -14.38 21.67 4.29
CA LYS A 848 -14.06 22.28 5.57
C LYS A 848 -15.28 22.26 6.48
N PHE A 849 -15.14 21.66 7.64
CA PHE A 849 -16.21 21.55 8.63
C PHE A 849 -16.17 22.70 9.65
N GLU A 850 -17.35 23.06 10.17
CA GLU A 850 -17.46 23.86 11.38
C GLU A 850 -16.77 23.11 12.52
N ARG A 851 -15.84 23.79 13.20
CA ARG A 851 -15.11 23.22 14.34
C ARG A 851 -16.03 23.17 15.54
N THR A 852 -15.96 22.09 16.31
CA THR A 852 -16.61 22.02 17.61
C THR A 852 -15.97 23.07 18.55
N SER A 853 -16.76 23.72 19.40
CA SER A 853 -16.33 24.80 20.30
C SER A 853 -15.37 24.35 21.41
N SER A 854 -15.03 23.06 21.45
CA SER A 854 -14.07 22.46 22.35
C SER A 854 -12.96 21.81 21.53
N PRO A 855 -11.94 22.55 21.07
CA PRO A 855 -10.71 21.91 20.63
C PRO A 855 -10.20 21.10 21.81
N GLY A 856 -10.29 19.77 21.74
CA GLY A 856 -9.69 18.93 22.78
C GLY A 856 -8.20 19.21 22.77
N SER A 857 -7.77 19.80 23.87
CA SER A 857 -6.40 20.16 24.17
C SER A 857 -5.53 18.93 23.99
N LYS A 858 -4.41 19.07 23.28
CA LYS A 858 -3.25 18.18 23.47
C LYS A 858 -3.18 17.82 24.96
N PRO A 859 -2.99 16.53 25.32
CA PRO A 859 -3.02 16.13 26.71
C PRO A 859 -2.08 17.03 27.51
N GLU A 860 -2.51 17.46 28.70
CA GLU A 860 -1.64 18.23 29.58
C GLU A 860 -0.42 17.35 29.84
N GLN A 861 0.74 17.78 29.37
CA GLN A 861 1.93 16.97 29.38
C GLN A 861 3.15 17.80 29.71
N LYS A 862 4.11 17.16 30.37
CA LYS A 862 5.36 17.77 30.77
C LYS A 862 6.50 16.81 30.54
N SER A 863 7.46 17.27 29.71
CA SER A 863 8.75 16.61 29.58
C SER A 863 9.46 16.61 30.94
N ILE A 864 10.03 15.46 31.28
CA ILE A 864 10.82 15.26 32.50
C ILE A 864 12.29 15.42 32.13
N GLU A 865 12.99 16.27 32.87
CA GLU A 865 14.43 16.42 32.69
C GLU A 865 15.14 15.14 33.15
N ILE A 866 16.02 14.64 32.28
CA ILE A 866 16.82 13.44 32.51
C ILE A 866 18.29 13.86 32.54
N PRO A 867 19.08 13.41 33.53
CA PRO A 867 20.51 13.66 33.56
C PRO A 867 21.19 12.75 32.53
N PHE A 868 21.31 13.20 31.29
CA PHE A 868 22.01 12.45 30.25
C PHE A 868 23.46 12.18 30.63
N ASP A 869 23.91 10.95 30.42
CA ASP A 869 25.26 10.47 30.75
C ASP A 869 25.97 9.81 29.56
N GLN A 870 25.25 9.58 28.46
CA GLN A 870 25.73 8.90 27.27
C GLN A 870 25.52 9.73 26.02
N ASP A 871 26.44 9.54 25.09
CA ASP A 871 26.43 10.16 23.77
C ASP A 871 26.29 9.04 22.74
N VAL A 872 25.17 9.03 22.03
CA VAL A 872 24.79 7.94 21.11
C VAL A 872 24.40 8.47 19.73
N ILE A 873 24.64 9.76 19.46
CA ILE A 873 24.21 10.48 18.25
C ILE A 873 25.45 11.16 17.67
N SER A 874 25.64 11.09 16.36
CA SER A 874 26.75 11.77 15.68
C SER A 874 26.27 12.52 14.44
N ALA A 875 26.95 13.61 14.10
CA ALA A 875 26.73 14.30 12.83
C ALA A 875 27.48 13.61 11.68
N ASP A 876 26.96 13.70 10.45
CA ASP A 876 27.60 13.13 9.25
C ASP A 876 29.05 13.61 9.04
N ALA A 877 29.37 14.84 9.49
CA ALA A 877 30.72 15.42 9.44
C ALA A 877 31.69 14.86 10.49
N ASN A 878 31.19 14.23 11.56
CA ASN A 878 31.99 13.66 12.65
C ASN A 878 31.38 12.34 13.18
N ARG A 879 31.30 11.32 12.31
CA ARG A 879 30.64 10.03 12.58
C ARG A 879 31.27 9.17 13.69
N SER A 880 32.43 9.56 14.21
CA SER A 880 33.12 8.86 15.30
C SER A 880 32.72 9.37 16.69
N ASP A 881 31.85 10.37 16.75
CA ASP A 881 31.38 10.95 18.00
C ASP A 881 30.24 10.12 18.63
N GLY A 882 30.43 9.65 19.85
CA GLY A 882 29.45 8.81 20.54
C GLY A 882 29.45 7.31 20.17
N ASP A 883 28.65 6.53 20.89
CA ASP A 883 28.47 5.09 20.68
C ASP A 883 27.12 4.62 21.26
N MET A 884 26.16 4.30 20.38
CA MET A 884 24.94 3.59 20.78
C MET A 884 25.25 2.13 21.10
N SER A 885 25.95 1.47 20.18
CA SER A 885 26.54 0.14 20.37
C SER A 885 27.49 -0.21 19.23
N GLY A 886 28.70 -0.70 19.55
CA GLY A 886 29.62 -1.24 18.55
C GLY A 886 30.25 -0.16 17.66
N GLY A 887 30.35 1.08 18.14
CA GLY A 887 30.83 2.23 17.39
C GLY A 887 29.81 2.81 16.41
N LEU A 888 28.55 2.36 16.49
CA LEU A 888 27.45 2.88 15.67
C LEU A 888 26.63 3.91 16.45
N THR A 889 26.14 4.93 15.76
CA THR A 889 25.33 6.01 16.36
C THR A 889 24.13 6.37 15.50
N TYR A 890 23.19 7.07 16.10
CA TYR A 890 22.08 7.68 15.36
C TYR A 890 22.55 8.90 14.54
N PRO A 891 21.95 9.15 13.36
CA PRO A 891 22.27 10.30 12.52
C PRO A 891 21.67 11.60 13.08
N ALA A 892 22.51 12.52 13.55
CA ALA A 892 22.09 13.78 14.17
C ALA A 892 21.26 14.66 13.23
N GLU A 893 21.59 14.67 11.93
CA GLU A 893 20.93 15.49 10.92
C GLU A 893 19.51 15.04 10.58
N LEU A 894 19.11 13.83 10.98
CA LEU A 894 17.75 13.30 10.80
C LEU A 894 16.92 13.31 12.09
N ILE A 895 17.54 13.49 13.26
CA ILE A 895 16.82 13.54 14.53
C ILE A 895 16.32 14.98 14.78
N PRO A 896 14.99 15.18 14.88
CA PRO A 896 14.45 16.48 15.25
C PRO A 896 14.69 16.78 16.73
N SER A 897 14.67 18.07 17.11
CA SER A 897 14.77 18.49 18.53
C SER A 897 13.58 18.05 19.38
N GLU A 898 12.46 17.71 18.74
CA GLU A 898 11.25 17.19 19.36
C GLU A 898 10.70 16.06 18.49
N ILE A 899 10.41 14.90 19.10
CA ILE A 899 9.71 13.80 18.44
C ILE A 899 8.27 13.77 18.94
N VAL A 900 7.31 13.79 18.02
CA VAL A 900 5.89 13.63 18.33
C VAL A 900 5.41 12.27 17.87
N SER A 901 4.95 11.45 18.81
CA SER A 901 4.32 10.16 18.51
C SER A 901 2.87 10.18 18.97
N GLU A 902 1.99 10.34 18.00
CA GLU A 902 0.56 10.61 18.17
C GLU A 902 0.39 11.95 18.89
N ASP A 903 -0.19 11.99 20.09
CA ASP A 903 -0.37 13.25 20.83
C ASP A 903 0.70 13.51 21.92
N ILE A 904 1.75 12.68 21.97
CA ILE A 904 2.83 12.77 22.96
C ILE A 904 4.08 13.38 22.34
N SER A 905 4.54 14.49 22.93
CA SER A 905 5.80 15.15 22.58
C SER A 905 6.94 14.67 23.47
N PHE A 906 8.09 14.40 22.84
CA PHE A 906 9.35 14.06 23.47
C PHE A 906 10.40 15.11 23.13
N LYS A 907 10.85 15.84 24.15
CA LYS A 907 11.98 16.77 24.01
C LYS A 907 13.29 16.00 23.98
N MET A 908 14.04 16.13 22.89
CA MET A 908 15.30 15.42 22.69
C MET A 908 16.47 16.16 23.37
N GLY A 909 17.55 15.41 23.64
CA GLY A 909 18.82 15.96 24.08
C GLY A 909 19.55 16.74 22.98
N ASN A 910 20.63 17.43 23.36
CA ASN A 910 21.48 18.16 22.40
C ASN A 910 22.23 17.16 21.50
N THR A 911 22.20 17.38 20.19
CA THR A 911 22.83 16.52 19.17
C THR A 911 24.17 17.08 18.66
N SER A 912 24.70 18.13 19.30
CA SER A 912 26.02 18.69 18.99
C SER A 912 27.14 17.75 19.44
N ASP A 913 28.27 17.80 18.76
CA ASP A 913 29.40 16.92 19.05
C ASP A 913 29.81 16.88 20.54
N GLY A 914 29.96 15.68 21.09
CA GLY A 914 30.34 15.37 22.46
C GLY A 914 29.24 15.60 23.51
N ALA A 915 28.05 16.05 23.11
CA ALA A 915 26.94 16.29 24.02
C ALA A 915 26.30 14.97 24.50
N LYS A 916 25.95 14.89 25.78
CA LYS A 916 25.19 13.75 26.29
C LYS A 916 23.71 13.91 25.93
N ASN A 917 23.14 12.88 25.30
CA ASN A 917 21.82 12.90 24.67
C ASN A 917 20.95 11.69 25.03
N SER A 918 21.48 10.73 25.78
CA SER A 918 20.71 9.65 26.39
C SER A 918 21.22 9.31 27.79
N ILE A 919 20.44 8.52 28.52
CA ILE A 919 20.86 7.90 29.78
C ILE A 919 20.85 6.37 29.67
N GLY A 920 21.92 5.72 30.11
CA GLY A 920 21.94 4.26 30.26
C GLY A 920 21.18 3.81 31.49
N ALA A 921 20.16 2.96 31.38
CA ALA A 921 19.32 2.60 32.52
C ALA A 921 20.08 1.74 33.55
N ASP A 922 20.39 2.29 34.72
CA ASP A 922 21.10 1.63 35.83
C ASP A 922 20.36 1.76 37.18
N GLY A 923 19.03 1.92 37.13
CA GLY A 923 18.20 2.05 38.34
C GLY A 923 18.11 3.48 38.89
N GLN A 924 18.37 4.50 38.06
CA GLN A 924 18.23 5.90 38.45
C GLN A 924 16.81 6.21 38.89
N LYS A 925 16.67 7.04 39.91
CA LYS A 925 15.38 7.53 40.42
C LYS A 925 15.15 8.96 39.94
N ILE A 926 14.11 9.15 39.14
CA ILE A 926 13.73 10.43 38.52
C ILE A 926 12.45 10.93 39.20
N ASN A 927 12.41 12.20 39.58
CA ASN A 927 11.23 12.81 40.17
C ASN A 927 10.17 13.07 39.10
N LEU A 928 8.92 12.75 39.41
CA LEU A 928 7.80 13.09 38.55
C LEU A 928 7.42 14.57 38.77
N PRO A 929 7.01 15.29 37.71
CA PRO A 929 6.55 16.66 37.83
C PRO A 929 5.30 16.76 38.71
N ALA A 930 5.16 17.88 39.44
CA ALA A 930 3.90 18.21 40.10
C ALA A 930 2.81 18.44 39.04
N GLY A 931 1.63 17.88 39.26
CA GLY A 931 0.50 17.93 38.33
C GLY A 931 -0.41 16.73 38.52
N LYS A 932 -1.49 16.64 37.72
CA LYS A 932 -2.42 15.51 37.71
C LYS A 932 -2.11 14.54 36.57
N PHE A 933 -0.85 14.11 36.45
CA PHE A 933 -0.45 13.16 35.41
C PHE A 933 -0.86 11.73 35.79
N ASN A 934 -1.40 11.00 34.83
CA ASN A 934 -1.86 9.60 35.00
C ASN A 934 -1.06 8.61 34.15
N LYS A 935 -0.28 9.09 33.17
CA LYS A 935 0.54 8.28 32.26
C LYS A 935 1.96 8.80 32.17
N LEU A 936 2.90 7.88 32.04
CA LEU A 936 4.32 8.12 31.80
C LEU A 936 4.69 7.47 30.48
N TYR A 937 5.17 8.27 29.54
CA TYR A 937 5.68 7.79 28.26
C TYR A 937 7.19 7.87 28.26
N ILE A 938 7.84 6.80 27.83
CA ILE A 938 9.28 6.67 27.75
C ILE A 938 9.66 6.46 26.29
N LEU A 939 10.48 7.35 25.76
CA LEU A 939 11.13 7.18 24.46
C LEU A 939 12.46 6.49 24.68
N ALA A 940 12.59 5.27 24.19
CA ALA A 940 13.75 4.43 24.45
C ALA A 940 14.06 3.49 23.29
N ALA A 941 15.30 3.00 23.30
CA ALA A 941 15.73 1.87 22.50
C ALA A 941 16.77 1.07 23.29
N ALA A 942 16.98 -0.18 22.90
CA ALA A 942 18.00 -1.03 23.51
C ALA A 942 19.10 -1.37 22.51
N THR A 943 20.31 -1.65 23.00
CA THR A 943 21.42 -2.16 22.15
C THR A 943 21.08 -3.50 21.50
N LYS A 944 20.18 -4.26 22.12
CA LYS A 944 19.54 -5.48 21.60
C LYS A 944 18.21 -5.71 22.34
N ASP A 945 17.32 -6.51 21.76
CA ASP A 945 16.05 -6.88 22.41
C ASP A 945 16.32 -7.39 23.84
N THR A 946 15.68 -6.77 24.82
CA THR A 946 15.92 -7.04 26.23
C THR A 946 14.68 -6.76 27.07
N THR A 947 14.76 -6.97 28.39
CA THR A 947 13.68 -6.60 29.30
C THR A 947 14.19 -5.71 30.43
N GLY A 948 13.31 -4.84 30.91
CA GLY A 948 13.57 -3.93 32.02
C GLY A 948 12.37 -3.89 32.96
N THR A 949 12.61 -3.53 34.23
CA THR A 949 11.54 -3.24 35.18
C THR A 949 11.55 -1.75 35.50
N VAL A 950 10.50 -1.04 35.10
CA VAL A 950 10.26 0.34 35.52
C VAL A 950 9.43 0.32 36.79
N THR A 951 9.80 1.10 37.80
CA THR A 951 9.05 1.19 39.05
C THR A 951 8.48 2.58 39.22
N VAL A 952 7.15 2.74 39.28
CA VAL A 952 6.50 4.03 39.50
C VAL A 952 5.83 4.02 40.87
N GLY A 953 6.34 4.84 41.79
CA GLY A 953 6.00 4.73 43.21
C GLY A 953 6.33 3.33 43.77
N ASN A 954 5.31 2.54 44.10
CA ASN A 954 5.45 1.17 44.61
C ASN A 954 5.08 0.09 43.58
N GLN A 955 4.63 0.47 42.38
CA GLN A 955 4.22 -0.47 41.33
C GLN A 955 5.38 -0.77 40.38
N ARG A 956 5.48 -2.03 39.93
CA ARG A 956 6.55 -2.52 39.06
C ARG A 956 5.96 -2.98 37.73
N PHE A 957 6.51 -2.44 36.63
CA PHE A 957 6.10 -2.73 35.27
C PHE A 957 7.26 -3.41 34.55
N LYS A 958 7.07 -4.66 34.10
CA LYS A 958 8.06 -5.38 33.30
C LYS A 958 7.80 -5.09 31.83
N ILE A 959 8.78 -4.53 31.14
CA ILE A 959 8.67 -4.07 29.75
C ILE A 959 9.75 -4.76 28.90
N GLY A 960 9.37 -5.17 27.69
CA GLY A 960 10.32 -5.57 26.64
C GLY A 960 10.81 -4.32 25.90
N PHE A 961 12.12 -4.09 25.88
CA PHE A 961 12.72 -2.99 25.15
C PHE A 961 13.36 -3.54 23.87
N GLN A 962 13.02 -2.94 22.73
CA GLN A 962 13.42 -3.42 21.42
C GLN A 962 14.79 -2.87 21.02
N GLY A 963 15.51 -3.67 20.25
CA GLY A 963 16.76 -3.32 19.60
C GLY A 963 16.59 -2.08 18.72
N TRP A 964 17.57 -1.18 18.80
CA TRP A 964 17.55 0.11 18.11
C TRP A 964 17.81 0.01 16.60
N THR A 965 18.31 -1.11 16.10
CA THR A 965 18.62 -1.34 14.69
C THR A 965 18.29 -2.78 14.28
N GLY A 966 18.27 -3.05 12.97
CA GLY A 966 17.88 -4.35 12.39
C GLY A 966 16.47 -4.33 11.79
N PHE A 967 15.90 -5.51 11.57
CA PHE A 967 14.55 -5.63 11.01
C PHE A 967 13.46 -5.67 12.11
N ILE A 968 12.39 -4.91 11.88
CA ILE A 968 11.14 -4.93 12.64
C ILE A 968 10.35 -6.19 12.32
N GLY A 969 10.32 -6.63 11.07
CA GLY A 969 9.69 -7.88 10.72
C GLY A 969 10.27 -8.50 9.46
N GLN A 970 10.10 -9.81 9.33
CA GLN A 970 10.53 -10.61 8.20
C GLN A 970 9.49 -11.70 7.93
N HIS A 971 9.29 -12.03 6.66
CA HIS A 971 8.59 -13.27 6.27
C HIS A 971 9.61 -14.43 6.21
N TYR A 972 9.23 -15.57 5.64
CA TYR A 972 10.10 -16.75 5.56
C TYR A 972 11.27 -16.54 4.61
N GLY A 973 12.37 -16.02 5.14
CA GLY A 973 13.66 -15.92 4.46
C GLY A 973 14.30 -17.29 4.19
N ARG A 974 15.26 -17.32 3.27
CA ARG A 974 15.95 -18.55 2.83
C ARG A 974 17.44 -18.38 2.94
N GLU A 975 18.10 -19.32 3.62
CA GLU A 975 19.55 -19.45 3.58
C GLU A 975 19.94 -20.18 2.31
N LEU A 976 20.75 -19.54 1.47
CA LEU A 976 21.15 -20.06 0.16
C LEU A 976 22.66 -20.32 0.14
N THR A 977 23.07 -21.44 -0.46
CA THR A 977 24.47 -21.69 -0.78
C THR A 977 25.00 -20.67 -1.80
N ASP A 978 26.30 -20.37 -1.76
CA ASP A 978 26.88 -19.34 -2.62
C ASP A 978 26.90 -19.72 -4.11
N HIS A 979 27.18 -20.99 -4.43
CA HIS A 979 27.43 -21.44 -5.81
C HIS A 979 26.17 -21.85 -6.58
N ASP A 980 25.31 -22.68 -6.00
CA ASP A 980 24.13 -23.24 -6.68
C ASP A 980 22.80 -22.67 -6.15
N ARG A 981 22.85 -21.74 -5.18
CA ARG A 981 21.68 -21.10 -4.55
C ARG A 981 20.65 -22.11 -4.04
N LYS A 982 21.12 -23.26 -3.55
CA LYS A 982 20.29 -24.28 -2.91
C LYS A 982 19.90 -23.79 -1.52
N VAL A 983 18.64 -24.00 -1.16
CA VAL A 983 18.12 -23.67 0.19
C VAL A 983 18.66 -24.67 1.21
N THR A 984 19.36 -24.18 2.23
CA THR A 984 19.88 -24.97 3.36
C THR A 984 18.99 -24.92 4.59
N ALA A 985 18.30 -23.79 4.78
CA ALA A 985 17.31 -23.59 5.84
C ALA A 985 16.30 -22.52 5.42
N ILE A 986 15.12 -22.55 6.07
CA ILE A 986 14.11 -21.50 5.98
C ILE A 986 14.03 -20.83 7.36
N THR A 987 14.30 -19.53 7.41
CA THR A 987 14.19 -18.76 8.64
C THR A 987 12.72 -18.52 9.00
N SER A 988 12.38 -18.56 10.29
CA SER A 988 11.01 -18.28 10.74
C SER A 988 10.63 -16.82 10.49
N ALA A 989 9.39 -16.59 10.05
CA ALA A 989 8.78 -15.27 10.05
C ALA A 989 8.65 -14.70 11.47
N TYR A 990 8.77 -13.39 11.62
CA TYR A 990 8.58 -12.70 12.89
C TYR A 990 8.22 -11.23 12.67
N VAL A 991 7.64 -10.60 13.70
CA VAL A 991 7.43 -9.16 13.72
C VAL A 991 7.49 -8.59 15.14
N LYS A 992 8.15 -7.44 15.29
CA LYS A 992 8.17 -6.58 16.47
C LYS A 992 7.02 -5.59 16.34
N ARG A 993 6.21 -5.46 17.39
CA ARG A 993 4.97 -4.66 17.35
C ARG A 993 4.92 -3.54 18.38
N ASP A 994 6.05 -3.24 19.02
CA ASP A 994 6.19 -2.06 19.87
C ASP A 994 6.03 -0.79 19.01
N ASN A 995 5.49 0.27 19.60
CA ASN A 995 5.15 1.49 18.87
C ASN A 995 6.44 2.21 18.42
N ILE A 996 6.68 2.23 17.11
CA ILE A 996 7.78 2.98 16.50
C ILE A 996 7.39 4.47 16.54
N ALA A 997 8.10 5.23 17.36
CA ALA A 997 7.89 6.66 17.51
C ALA A 997 8.66 7.46 16.45
N TRP A 998 9.82 6.95 16.04
CA TRP A 998 10.68 7.56 15.03
C TRP A 998 11.62 6.50 14.44
N TYR A 999 12.01 6.69 13.17
CA TYR A 999 13.02 5.89 12.52
C TYR A 999 13.84 6.71 11.52
N ALA A 1000 15.04 6.20 11.18
CA ALA A 1000 15.86 6.68 10.07
C ALA A 1000 16.33 5.49 9.23
N SER A 1001 16.55 5.70 7.93
CA SER A 1001 16.92 4.62 7.00
C SER A 1001 18.37 4.14 7.16
N HIS A 1002 19.19 4.79 7.99
CA HIS A 1002 20.57 4.39 8.24
C HIS A 1002 21.00 4.66 9.69
N CYS A 1003 22.20 4.16 10.01
CA CYS A 1003 22.99 4.57 11.16
C CYS A 1003 24.39 5.02 10.72
N HIS A 1004 25.07 5.77 11.58
CA HIS A 1004 26.45 6.16 11.35
C HIS A 1004 27.41 5.08 11.84
N SER A 1005 28.41 4.78 11.01
CA SER A 1005 29.64 4.12 11.42
C SER A 1005 30.81 5.11 11.31
N PRO A 1006 31.97 4.85 11.94
CA PRO A 1006 33.14 5.73 11.82
C PRO A 1006 33.61 5.93 10.36
N ASN A 1007 33.27 4.99 9.46
CA ASN A 1007 33.71 5.00 8.08
C ASN A 1007 32.66 5.54 7.09
N GLY A 1008 31.42 5.80 7.51
CA GLY A 1008 30.34 6.22 6.63
C GLY A 1008 28.95 5.78 7.10
N ASN A 1009 27.94 6.11 6.29
CA ASN A 1009 26.55 5.75 6.56
C ASN A 1009 26.33 4.28 6.19
N LEU A 1010 25.75 3.51 7.11
CA LEU A 1010 25.30 2.15 6.82
C LEU A 1010 23.92 2.24 6.18
N ALA A 1011 23.91 2.45 4.87
CA ALA A 1011 22.69 2.66 4.09
C ALA A 1011 21.68 1.53 4.28
N TYR A 1012 20.40 1.89 4.43
CA TYR A 1012 19.29 0.97 4.66
C TYR A 1012 19.42 0.06 5.91
N GLN A 1013 20.37 0.37 6.81
CA GLN A 1013 20.42 -0.20 8.16
C GLN A 1013 19.69 0.73 9.13
N TYR A 1014 18.39 0.48 9.27
CA TYR A 1014 17.49 1.36 10.03
C TYR A 1014 17.91 1.58 11.49
N SER A 1015 17.61 2.77 11.98
CA SER A 1015 17.64 3.15 13.39
C SER A 1015 16.23 3.44 13.89
N TYR A 1016 15.87 3.02 15.11
CA TYR A 1016 14.52 3.16 15.67
C TYR A 1016 14.54 3.76 17.08
N LEU A 1017 13.49 4.49 17.40
CA LEU A 1017 13.11 4.86 18.76
C LEU A 1017 11.67 4.41 19.01
N TYR A 1018 11.43 3.81 20.17
CA TYR A 1018 10.14 3.24 20.52
C TYR A 1018 9.48 4.02 21.67
N LYS A 1019 8.15 4.18 21.59
CA LYS A 1019 7.34 4.75 22.66
C LYS A 1019 6.81 3.62 23.56
N TYR A 1020 7.13 3.69 24.84
CA TYR A 1020 6.59 2.82 25.88
C TYR A 1020 5.65 3.59 26.79
N GLU A 1021 4.50 3.00 27.11
CA GLU A 1021 3.46 3.59 27.96
C GLU A 1021 3.40 2.89 29.32
N ILE A 1022 3.28 3.68 30.40
CA ILE A 1022 3.24 3.19 31.78
C ILE A 1022 2.23 4.01 32.59
N ASP A 1023 1.39 3.35 33.39
CA ASP A 1023 0.48 4.05 34.31
C ASP A 1023 1.24 4.73 35.46
N ILE A 1024 0.81 5.94 35.84
CA ILE A 1024 1.27 6.64 37.04
C ILE A 1024 0.27 6.39 38.17
N PRO A 1025 0.62 5.60 39.20
CA PRO A 1025 -0.27 5.38 40.33
C PRO A 1025 -0.49 6.67 41.11
N ARG A 1026 -1.71 6.86 41.63
CA ARG A 1026 -2.07 8.04 42.41
C ARG A 1026 -1.07 8.27 43.55
N GLY A 1027 -0.50 9.47 43.59
CA GLY A 1027 0.45 9.88 44.64
C GLY A 1027 1.89 9.43 44.41
N ALA A 1028 2.21 8.76 43.29
CA ALA A 1028 3.57 8.50 42.89
C ALA A 1028 4.32 9.83 42.66
N LYS A 1029 5.51 9.96 43.24
CA LYS A 1029 6.37 11.16 43.14
C LYS A 1029 7.64 10.91 42.34
N SER A 1030 7.91 9.67 41.97
CA SER A 1030 9.14 9.28 41.29
C SER A 1030 8.94 8.01 40.47
N VAL A 1031 9.73 7.91 39.41
CA VAL A 1031 9.96 6.68 38.64
C VAL A 1031 11.40 6.22 38.84
N THR A 1032 11.59 4.92 39.02
CA THR A 1032 12.91 4.28 38.98
C THR A 1032 13.05 3.57 37.64
N LEU A 1033 14.08 3.93 36.89
CA LEU A 1033 14.40 3.31 35.60
C LEU A 1033 14.83 1.85 35.78
N PRO A 1034 14.83 1.03 34.71
CA PRO A 1034 15.37 -0.31 34.76
C PRO A 1034 16.84 -0.32 35.18
N LYS A 1035 17.29 -1.40 35.82
CA LYS A 1035 18.72 -1.67 36.04
C LYS A 1035 19.24 -2.61 34.94
N ASN A 1036 19.43 -2.06 33.74
CA ASN A 1036 19.91 -2.78 32.56
C ASN A 1036 20.52 -1.77 31.57
N VAL A 1037 21.86 -1.67 31.58
CA VAL A 1037 22.63 -0.67 30.81
C VAL A 1037 22.49 -0.77 29.29
N ASN A 1038 21.91 -1.87 28.79
CA ASN A 1038 21.57 -2.02 27.37
C ASN A 1038 20.39 -1.15 26.97
N ILE A 1039 19.55 -0.71 27.91
CA ILE A 1039 18.40 0.16 27.65
C ILE A 1039 18.86 1.61 27.72
N LYS A 1040 18.62 2.38 26.65
CA LYS A 1040 18.92 3.81 26.56
C LYS A 1040 17.61 4.58 26.55
N ILE A 1041 17.49 5.54 27.47
CA ILE A 1041 16.33 6.44 27.52
C ILE A 1041 16.72 7.79 26.93
N PHE A 1042 15.93 8.24 25.94
CA PHE A 1042 16.17 9.49 25.21
C PHE A 1042 15.30 10.62 25.74
N ALA A 1043 14.07 10.32 26.13
CA ALA A 1043 13.14 11.29 26.69
C ALA A 1043 12.07 10.59 27.52
N ILE A 1044 11.49 11.34 28.48
CA ILE A 1044 10.36 10.90 29.28
C ILE A 1044 9.36 12.06 29.33
N THR A 1045 8.09 11.74 29.13
CA THR A 1045 6.98 12.70 29.20
C THR A 1045 5.91 12.16 30.12
N ALA A 1046 5.53 12.92 31.14
CA ALA A 1046 4.33 12.65 31.94
C ALA A 1046 3.15 13.36 31.30
N ALA A 1047 2.01 12.69 31.16
CA ALA A 1047 0.79 13.30 30.63
C ALA A 1047 -0.44 12.93 31.46
N ASP A 1048 -1.44 13.82 31.45
CA ASP A 1048 -2.82 13.52 31.81
C ASP A 1048 -3.54 13.13 30.53
N LYS A 1049 -3.51 11.83 30.21
CA LYS A 1049 -4.15 11.26 29.02
C LYS A 1049 -5.10 10.16 29.47
N VAL A 1050 -6.40 10.44 29.35
CA VAL A 1050 -7.47 9.48 29.63
C VAL A 1050 -7.77 8.61 28.41
N ASN A 1051 -7.46 9.09 27.20
CA ASN A 1051 -7.68 8.42 25.91
C ASN A 1051 -6.56 7.46 25.49
N ASP A 1052 -6.00 6.68 26.42
CA ASP A 1052 -5.07 5.57 26.14
C ASP A 1052 -5.56 4.32 26.88
N ASP A 1053 -6.79 3.91 26.56
CA ASP A 1053 -7.49 2.82 27.25
C ASP A 1053 -8.07 1.76 26.29
N VAL A 1054 -7.75 1.87 25.00
CA VAL A 1054 -8.27 0.94 23.98
C VAL A 1054 -7.31 -0.22 23.74
N THR A 1055 -7.88 -1.42 23.61
CA THR A 1055 -7.13 -2.62 23.23
C THR A 1055 -7.82 -3.25 22.01
N ALA A 1056 -7.08 -3.38 20.90
CA ALA A 1056 -7.58 -4.11 19.73
C ALA A 1056 -7.85 -5.57 20.11
N LEU A 1057 -9.03 -6.08 19.76
CA LEU A 1057 -9.51 -7.42 20.09
C LEU A 1057 -9.16 -8.47 19.03
N GLN A 1058 -8.40 -8.06 18.02
CA GLN A 1058 -7.77 -8.91 17.02
C GLN A 1058 -6.47 -8.24 16.57
N PRO A 1059 -5.49 -9.00 16.04
CA PRO A 1059 -4.34 -8.40 15.38
C PRO A 1059 -4.80 -7.48 14.23
N LEU A 1060 -4.26 -6.27 14.16
CA LEU A 1060 -4.52 -5.34 13.05
C LEU A 1060 -3.73 -5.71 11.79
N TYR A 1061 -2.66 -6.49 11.95
CA TYR A 1061 -1.82 -7.04 10.90
C TYR A 1061 -1.21 -8.38 11.35
N ASP A 1062 -0.54 -9.08 10.44
CA ASP A 1062 0.06 -10.40 10.67
C ASP A 1062 0.98 -10.41 11.90
N ASP A 1063 0.92 -11.46 12.72
CA ASP A 1063 1.74 -11.57 13.95
C ASP A 1063 2.48 -12.90 14.13
N PHE A 1064 2.29 -13.85 13.21
CA PHE A 1064 3.02 -15.12 13.08
C PHE A 1064 3.07 -16.00 14.35
N LYS A 1065 2.28 -15.72 15.39
CA LYS A 1065 2.41 -16.44 16.67
C LYS A 1065 2.02 -17.91 16.59
N ASP A 1066 1.09 -18.22 15.70
CA ASP A 1066 0.57 -19.58 15.49
C ASP A 1066 1.34 -20.34 14.40
N ASP A 1067 2.41 -19.74 13.89
CA ASP A 1067 3.24 -20.32 12.84
C ASP A 1067 4.32 -21.22 13.44
N LYS A 1068 4.44 -22.41 12.87
CA LYS A 1068 5.51 -23.34 13.22
C LYS A 1068 6.74 -23.07 12.36
N PRO A 1069 7.96 -23.35 12.86
CA PRO A 1069 9.15 -23.35 12.02
C PRO A 1069 8.98 -24.29 10.82
N VAL A 1070 9.30 -23.79 9.63
CA VAL A 1070 9.16 -24.55 8.38
C VAL A 1070 10.32 -25.52 8.25
N GLN A 1071 10.01 -26.81 8.07
CA GLN A 1071 11.00 -27.86 7.87
C GLN A 1071 11.18 -28.12 6.38
N LEU A 1072 12.42 -28.21 5.89
CA LEU A 1072 12.68 -28.52 4.48
C LEU A 1072 12.20 -29.93 4.13
N ARG A 1073 11.42 -30.03 3.05
CA ARG A 1073 10.81 -31.27 2.56
C ARG A 1073 11.44 -31.66 1.23
N GLY A 1074 12.05 -32.85 1.19
CA GLY A 1074 12.68 -33.41 0.00
C GLY A 1074 14.05 -32.78 -0.29
N ASN A 1075 15.11 -33.46 0.14
CA ASN A 1075 16.44 -33.30 -0.44
C ASN A 1075 16.58 -34.24 -1.63
#